data_AF-A0A158PPN3-F1
#
_entry.id   AF-A0A158PPN3-F1
#
_cell.length_a   1.000
_cell.length_b   1.000
_cell.length_c   1.000
_cell.angle_alpha   90.00
_cell.angle_beta   90.00
_cell.angle_gamma   90.00
#
_symmetry.space_group_name_H-M   'P 1'
#
loop_
_entity.id
_entity.type
_entity.pdbx_description
1 polymer ?
#
loop_
_entity_poly.entity_id
_entity_poly.type
_entity_poly.pdbx_seq_one_letter_code
_entity_poly.pdbx_strand_id
1 'polypeptide(L)'
;MSSQQPSTTSQARLPTASDASNPIKKKIDELVSMKLHNDEDFIKMMDYVAPMVGEINIHTERRLMDQLHDNEIKANKEYVEEFGKVNESVQNFFTLVRSLKTVCDDMSNKIQSNKAKTQDLLTKTATLQDEKKSLEKRQLVINDFLDKYSLSDEEETALKGSPVDGTVDSKFFAALEHVKQIHAHSKQLLRTNGEHLAALEIMEEMAKKLEQAYEVLYRSIQRECRLLNVEFLELKGVLVQSIAAMQDREVLFKYALEEYTTARRNHIVRTYIDALTRGGGGGSTKPIELLSHDPLRYIGDMLAWIHQGLASERELLETLLKLCRPEVLNAHITTVLGQISEALCRPFKVRVEQALSAESNSVVLYRLSCLFAFYGDTMAQSVSEDAALLQTINELKELTLNMFFSGLNSSVQKLLGRMGTPDYDLLPVQAVHQILLLLRDVLESHDGAVAAVADKKENFFKIFAAVLDPLNQAVQLSATQLSSPLDVAVYTLNCLSAINAVIILYQYTDSRLEMIKAQTDANEDVLVSEQVTSILTQTGLIEIYTKAAAHQPSQGALSEINGMDGSRISNAMTLFDGFLSNPDSYRLDQCAKISSVRVRDSIQQRTVENLVAAYSVLYQKLVDPSNKYSNLCLKTVEQIPFHCLTTTVLRMFQQRRRQQNFGVYLLAYQLLQNDYIPPVTLVAILFQMAVFLGFVPPIGPWKTREMCLLPSRIINRHEWIRMLASVVMHGDDMHLYYNMVSLLWKGRRLEKRLGSWRFLLILLTFAISTSIGIVALSVLATDVLHLHDLGLMHQCAVGFSGVLFALKVLHTTYFPYEDAMLLGWMPIPSRYACWAELILIQLLAPEASFVGHLAGILVGLLYTYGPLKYFVDCIEAVFPLSFGLPGELNSSNYGAYRHRRSSPPRRPNNFWNWGSGTTGYSSGDQPTYGWRAGRGNGYDRYTGGLSEEEQMRRATEESLRRRSAPAPNAPPYPTNDDDYRWR
;
A
#
# COMPACT_ATOMS: atom_id res chain seq x y z
N MET A 1 65.95 -54.41 -28.65
CA MET A 1 65.46 -55.76 -29.04
C MET A 1 65.77 -55.99 -30.50
N SER A 2 66.23 -57.20 -30.82
CA SER A 2 66.02 -57.94 -32.09
C SER A 2 66.33 -57.27 -33.43
N SER A 3 67.38 -57.80 -34.06
CA SER A 3 67.84 -57.56 -35.44
C SER A 3 67.06 -58.33 -36.51
N GLN A 4 67.12 -57.88 -37.78
CA GLN A 4 67.62 -58.70 -38.90
C GLN A 4 67.92 -57.92 -40.21
N GLN A 5 68.74 -58.54 -41.05
CA GLN A 5 69.46 -58.07 -42.27
C GLN A 5 68.71 -58.47 -43.59
N PRO A 6 69.32 -58.52 -44.81
CA PRO A 6 69.98 -57.46 -45.64
C PRO A 6 69.62 -57.55 -47.17
N SER A 7 70.26 -56.77 -48.06
CA SER A 7 70.65 -57.22 -49.44
C SER A 7 71.69 -56.35 -50.19
N THR A 8 72.95 -56.79 -50.13
CA THR A 8 73.97 -56.95 -51.22
C THR A 8 74.04 -56.10 -52.53
N THR A 9 75.17 -55.38 -52.68
CA THR A 9 76.27 -55.57 -53.69
C THR A 9 76.07 -55.30 -55.22
N SER A 10 76.93 -54.46 -55.86
CA SER A 10 78.05 -54.94 -56.74
C SER A 10 78.80 -53.90 -57.63
N GLN A 11 80.14 -53.85 -57.44
CA GLN A 11 81.26 -53.74 -58.42
C GLN A 11 81.47 -52.58 -59.42
N ALA A 12 82.76 -52.43 -59.77
CA ALA A 12 83.36 -51.37 -60.60
C ALA A 12 83.96 -51.91 -61.91
N ARG A 13 84.31 -51.01 -62.87
CA ARG A 13 85.27 -51.29 -63.95
C ARG A 13 85.85 -50.01 -64.60
N LEU A 14 87.17 -50.01 -64.81
CA LEU A 14 87.91 -49.23 -65.83
C LEU A 14 88.13 -50.13 -67.07
N PRO A 15 88.35 -49.54 -68.26
CA PRO A 15 89.56 -49.94 -69.02
C PRO A 15 90.22 -48.85 -69.91
N THR A 16 91.53 -48.70 -69.72
CA THR A 16 92.66 -48.69 -70.70
C THR A 16 92.51 -48.36 -72.21
N ALA A 17 93.35 -47.41 -72.66
CA ALA A 17 94.43 -47.53 -73.68
C ALA A 17 94.24 -47.34 -75.22
N SER A 18 95.32 -46.76 -75.79
CA SER A 18 95.98 -46.93 -77.13
C SER A 18 95.50 -46.22 -78.44
N ASP A 19 96.53 -45.76 -79.16
CA ASP A 19 96.73 -45.63 -80.63
C ASP A 19 96.59 -44.31 -81.44
N ALA A 20 97.77 -43.75 -81.74
CA ALA A 20 98.32 -43.46 -83.08
C ALA A 20 97.53 -42.68 -84.16
N SER A 21 98.07 -41.51 -84.56
CA SER A 21 98.93 -41.42 -85.76
C SER A 21 99.68 -40.07 -85.81
N ASN A 22 100.94 -40.08 -86.27
CA ASN A 22 101.81 -38.90 -86.24
C ASN A 22 101.98 -38.34 -87.67
N PRO A 23 101.57 -37.09 -87.98
CA PRO A 23 101.39 -36.60 -89.36
C PRO A 23 102.67 -36.52 -90.21
N ILE A 24 103.84 -36.58 -89.57
CA ILE A 24 105.15 -36.57 -90.24
C ILE A 24 105.29 -37.74 -91.22
N LYS A 25 104.78 -38.93 -90.88
CA LYS A 25 104.89 -40.10 -91.77
C LYS A 25 104.16 -39.88 -93.11
N LYS A 26 103.01 -39.20 -93.07
CA LYS A 26 102.24 -38.86 -94.27
C LYS A 26 102.99 -37.89 -95.18
N LYS A 27 103.65 -36.87 -94.61
CA LYS A 27 104.53 -35.94 -95.35
C LYS A 27 105.77 -36.62 -95.95
N ILE A 28 106.33 -37.62 -95.27
CA ILE A 28 107.48 -38.38 -95.77
C ILE A 28 107.06 -39.29 -96.94
N ASP A 29 105.93 -39.99 -96.84
CA ASP A 29 105.40 -40.81 -97.94
C ASP A 29 105.03 -39.96 -99.18
N GLU A 30 104.60 -38.70 -98.97
CA GLU A 30 104.32 -37.72 -100.03
C GLU A 30 105.62 -37.24 -100.73
N LEU A 31 106.64 -36.84 -99.96
CA LEU A 31 107.95 -36.37 -100.45
C LEU A 31 108.78 -37.44 -101.19
N VAL A 32 108.58 -38.73 -100.89
CA VAL A 32 109.36 -39.83 -101.49
C VAL A 32 108.81 -40.28 -102.86
N SER A 33 107.66 -39.75 -103.30
CA SER A 33 106.87 -40.37 -104.38
C SER A 33 106.92 -39.73 -105.77
N MET A 34 107.47 -38.51 -105.97
CA MET A 34 107.50 -37.85 -107.29
C MET A 34 108.92 -37.48 -107.76
N LYS A 35 109.14 -37.69 -109.07
CA LYS A 35 110.46 -37.83 -109.71
C LYS A 35 110.96 -36.53 -110.36
N LEU A 36 112.28 -36.39 -110.41
CA LEU A 36 112.97 -35.38 -111.22
C LEU A 36 112.58 -35.44 -112.72
N HIS A 37 112.71 -34.29 -113.38
CA HIS A 37 112.59 -34.03 -114.83
C HIS A 37 111.19 -33.69 -115.41
N ASN A 38 110.34 -32.98 -114.66
CA ASN A 38 109.31 -32.08 -115.23
C ASN A 38 108.80 -31.06 -114.18
N ASP A 39 109.72 -30.46 -113.42
CA ASP A 39 109.37 -29.47 -112.38
C ASP A 39 109.58 -28.04 -112.90
N GLU A 40 108.52 -27.24 -112.83
CA GLU A 40 108.48 -25.85 -113.32
C GLU A 40 109.41 -24.93 -112.49
N ASP A 41 109.64 -25.26 -111.22
CA ASP A 41 110.49 -24.46 -110.33
C ASP A 41 111.99 -24.71 -110.57
N PHE A 42 112.40 -25.88 -111.09
CA PHE A 42 113.78 -26.10 -111.52
C PHE A 42 114.11 -25.31 -112.81
N ILE A 43 113.12 -25.14 -113.69
CA ILE A 43 113.26 -24.31 -114.89
C ILE A 43 113.32 -22.83 -114.51
N LYS A 44 112.49 -22.36 -113.57
CA LYS A 44 112.60 -20.99 -113.00
C LYS A 44 113.97 -20.75 -112.35
N MET A 45 114.54 -21.73 -111.64
CA MET A 45 115.91 -21.63 -111.12
C MET A 45 116.95 -21.48 -112.23
N MET A 46 116.84 -22.23 -113.33
CA MET A 46 117.79 -22.10 -114.46
C MET A 46 117.65 -20.78 -115.21
N ASP A 47 116.43 -20.29 -115.43
CA ASP A 47 116.18 -18.97 -116.04
C ASP A 47 116.69 -17.81 -115.17
N TYR A 48 116.79 -18.00 -113.84
CA TYR A 48 117.39 -17.01 -112.93
C TYR A 48 118.93 -16.98 -113.03
N VAL A 49 119.57 -18.07 -113.47
CA VAL A 49 121.04 -18.21 -113.55
C VAL A 49 121.56 -17.88 -114.96
N ALA A 50 120.77 -18.13 -116.01
CA ALA A 50 121.18 -17.93 -117.41
C ALA A 50 121.69 -16.52 -117.78
N PRO A 51 121.18 -15.38 -117.24
CA PRO A 51 121.67 -14.05 -117.62
C PRO A 51 123.05 -13.71 -117.07
N MET A 52 123.59 -14.48 -116.12
CA MET A 52 124.79 -14.13 -115.36
C MET A 52 126.11 -14.63 -115.97
N VAL A 53 126.08 -15.33 -117.12
CA VAL A 53 127.27 -15.89 -117.77
C VAL A 53 127.44 -15.32 -119.18
N GLY A 54 127.85 -14.05 -119.24
CA GLY A 54 128.14 -13.33 -120.51
C GLY A 54 129.62 -13.26 -120.88
N GLU A 55 130.53 -13.12 -119.90
CA GLU A 55 131.98 -13.22 -120.11
C GLU A 55 132.68 -13.65 -118.81
N ILE A 56 133.69 -14.51 -118.94
CA ILE A 56 134.21 -15.33 -117.83
C ILE A 56 135.47 -14.69 -117.24
N ASN A 57 135.49 -14.46 -115.92
CA ASN A 57 136.73 -14.14 -115.21
C ASN A 57 136.69 -14.53 -113.71
N ILE A 58 137.86 -14.77 -113.13
CA ILE A 58 138.10 -15.53 -111.86
C ILE A 58 137.50 -14.93 -110.57
N HIS A 59 136.83 -13.77 -110.63
CA HIS A 59 136.24 -13.08 -109.47
C HIS A 59 134.70 -13.14 -109.37
N THR A 60 134.01 -13.88 -110.24
CA THR A 60 132.53 -13.95 -110.24
C THR A 60 131.94 -14.97 -109.26
N GLU A 61 132.58 -16.13 -109.07
CA GLU A 61 132.06 -17.24 -108.25
C GLU A 61 131.82 -16.85 -106.78
N ARG A 62 132.75 -16.10 -106.18
CA ARG A 62 132.71 -15.71 -104.76
C ARG A 62 131.56 -14.75 -104.44
N ARG A 63 131.30 -13.81 -105.35
CA ARG A 63 130.25 -12.78 -105.20
C ARG A 63 128.84 -13.39 -105.28
N LEU A 64 128.68 -14.51 -105.97
CA LEU A 64 127.41 -15.21 -106.16
C LEU A 64 127.02 -16.02 -104.91
N MET A 65 128.01 -16.60 -104.21
CA MET A 65 127.80 -17.32 -102.95
C MET A 65 127.48 -16.41 -101.75
N ASP A 66 128.08 -15.22 -101.67
CA ASP A 66 127.81 -14.27 -100.57
C ASP A 66 126.38 -13.73 -100.65
N GLN A 67 125.89 -13.38 -101.85
CA GLN A 67 124.53 -12.87 -102.05
C GLN A 67 123.43 -13.91 -101.85
N LEU A 68 123.76 -15.20 -101.91
CA LEU A 68 122.81 -16.30 -101.71
C LEU A 68 122.63 -16.60 -100.20
N HIS A 69 123.73 -16.62 -99.43
CA HIS A 69 123.67 -16.81 -97.97
C HIS A 69 122.95 -15.66 -97.24
N ASP A 70 123.16 -14.40 -97.63
CA ASP A 70 122.54 -13.25 -96.96
C ASP A 70 121.00 -13.27 -97.04
N ASN A 71 120.44 -13.79 -98.14
CA ASN A 71 118.99 -13.90 -98.31
C ASN A 71 118.39 -15.06 -97.49
N GLU A 72 119.10 -16.19 -97.36
CA GLU A 72 118.65 -17.35 -96.57
C GLU A 72 118.63 -17.04 -95.06
N ILE A 73 119.61 -16.27 -94.57
CA ILE A 73 119.63 -15.77 -93.18
C ILE A 73 118.46 -14.82 -92.91
N LYS A 74 118.07 -14.01 -93.90
CA LYS A 74 116.99 -13.02 -93.75
C LYS A 74 115.61 -13.69 -93.62
N ALA A 75 115.30 -14.66 -94.48
CA ALA A 75 114.04 -15.41 -94.42
C ALA A 75 113.89 -16.20 -93.11
N ASN A 76 114.97 -16.83 -92.63
CA ASN A 76 114.95 -17.56 -91.36
C ASN A 76 114.74 -16.66 -90.13
N LYS A 77 115.17 -15.39 -90.16
CA LYS A 77 114.89 -14.41 -89.10
C LYS A 77 113.41 -14.06 -89.00
N GLU A 78 112.76 -13.75 -90.14
CA GLU A 78 111.34 -13.39 -90.16
C GLU A 78 110.46 -14.56 -89.65
N TYR A 79 110.80 -15.81 -89.98
CA TYR A 79 110.06 -16.98 -89.52
C TYR A 79 110.12 -17.16 -87.98
N VAL A 80 111.29 -16.94 -87.37
CA VAL A 80 111.45 -17.03 -85.91
C VAL A 80 110.70 -15.90 -85.18
N GLU A 81 110.67 -14.70 -85.77
CA GLU A 81 110.00 -13.53 -85.20
C GLU A 81 108.46 -13.69 -85.19
N GLU A 82 107.87 -14.25 -86.26
CA GLU A 82 106.44 -14.58 -86.27
C GLU A 82 106.08 -15.76 -85.34
N PHE A 83 106.89 -16.81 -85.29
CA PHE A 83 106.62 -17.96 -84.42
C PHE A 83 106.71 -17.60 -82.92
N GLY A 84 107.54 -16.60 -82.57
CA GLY A 84 107.63 -16.05 -81.21
C GLY A 84 106.30 -15.46 -80.72
N LYS A 85 105.61 -14.68 -81.58
CA LYS A 85 104.30 -14.04 -81.26
C LYS A 85 103.21 -15.06 -80.95
N VAL A 86 103.22 -16.21 -81.66
CA VAL A 86 102.28 -17.31 -81.43
C VAL A 86 102.55 -17.99 -80.09
N ASN A 87 103.81 -18.27 -79.76
CA ASN A 87 104.18 -18.88 -78.48
C ASN A 87 103.82 -18.00 -77.28
N GLU A 88 104.02 -16.68 -77.37
CA GLU A 88 103.62 -15.72 -76.33
C GLU A 88 102.10 -15.70 -76.11
N SER A 89 101.30 -15.75 -77.18
CA SER A 89 99.84 -15.84 -77.10
C SER A 89 99.36 -17.11 -76.40
N VAL A 90 100.02 -18.26 -76.63
CA VAL A 90 99.69 -19.53 -75.96
C VAL A 90 100.04 -19.49 -74.46
N GLN A 91 101.17 -18.89 -74.08
CA GLN A 91 101.52 -18.69 -72.67
C GLN A 91 100.53 -17.76 -71.95
N ASN A 92 100.10 -16.69 -72.60
CA ASN A 92 99.08 -15.77 -72.07
C ASN A 92 97.71 -16.46 -71.90
N PHE A 93 97.32 -17.37 -72.81
CA PHE A 93 96.12 -18.16 -72.61
C PHE A 93 96.25 -19.13 -71.42
N PHE A 94 97.40 -19.80 -71.27
CA PHE A 94 97.64 -20.75 -70.19
C PHE A 94 97.62 -20.08 -68.80
N THR A 95 98.19 -18.87 -68.67
CA THR A 95 98.13 -18.08 -67.42
C THR A 95 96.71 -17.62 -67.09
N LEU A 96 95.93 -17.20 -68.10
CA LEU A 96 94.50 -16.87 -67.95
C LEU A 96 93.66 -18.06 -67.46
N VAL A 97 93.82 -19.24 -68.04
CA VAL A 97 93.11 -20.46 -67.61
C VAL A 97 93.49 -20.87 -66.18
N ARG A 98 94.76 -20.71 -65.81
CA ARG A 98 95.23 -20.99 -64.44
C ARG A 98 94.67 -19.99 -63.43
N SER A 99 94.61 -18.71 -63.77
CA SER A 99 93.95 -17.66 -62.99
C SER A 99 92.47 -18.00 -62.75
N LEU A 100 91.72 -18.31 -63.81
CA LEU A 100 90.30 -18.68 -63.72
C LEU A 100 90.08 -19.88 -62.79
N LYS A 101 90.87 -20.94 -62.93
CA LYS A 101 90.77 -22.12 -62.06
C LYS A 101 91.00 -21.76 -60.59
N THR A 102 91.96 -20.89 -60.30
CA THR A 102 92.29 -20.45 -58.94
C THR A 102 91.12 -19.66 -58.33
N VAL A 103 90.48 -18.79 -59.11
CA VAL A 103 89.28 -18.03 -58.68
C VAL A 103 88.07 -18.94 -58.44
N CYS A 104 87.84 -19.94 -59.30
CA CYS A 104 86.75 -20.91 -59.11
C CYS A 104 86.94 -21.77 -57.84
N ASP A 105 88.16 -22.26 -57.60
CA ASP A 105 88.48 -23.08 -56.43
C ASP A 105 88.35 -22.25 -55.14
N ASP A 106 88.83 -21.00 -55.12
CA ASP A 106 88.69 -20.08 -53.97
C ASP A 106 87.23 -19.67 -53.70
N MET A 107 86.42 -19.44 -54.75
CA MET A 107 85.00 -19.15 -54.61
C MET A 107 84.21 -20.35 -54.07
N SER A 108 84.53 -21.57 -54.52
CA SER A 108 83.93 -22.81 -53.99
C SER A 108 84.22 -22.99 -52.50
N ASN A 109 85.49 -22.78 -52.09
CA ASN A 109 85.91 -22.86 -50.69
C ASN A 109 85.21 -21.80 -49.81
N LYS A 110 85.05 -20.57 -50.31
CA LYS A 110 84.29 -19.51 -49.61
C LYS A 110 82.81 -19.86 -49.44
N ILE A 111 82.18 -20.44 -50.46
CA ILE A 111 80.77 -20.89 -50.38
C ILE A 111 80.61 -22.03 -49.36
N GLN A 112 81.49 -23.03 -49.37
CA GLN A 112 81.45 -24.12 -48.37
C GLN A 112 81.69 -23.61 -46.94
N SER A 113 82.67 -22.72 -46.75
CA SER A 113 82.95 -22.11 -45.44
C SER A 113 81.76 -21.29 -44.93
N ASN A 114 81.15 -20.47 -45.78
CA ASN A 114 79.95 -19.72 -45.42
C ASN A 114 78.76 -20.63 -45.14
N LYS A 115 78.54 -21.68 -45.92
CA LYS A 115 77.46 -22.66 -45.67
C LYS A 115 77.60 -23.32 -44.29
N ALA A 116 78.81 -23.74 -43.92
CA ALA A 116 79.08 -24.32 -42.60
C ALA A 116 78.83 -23.32 -41.46
N LYS A 117 79.32 -22.08 -41.59
CA LYS A 117 79.10 -21.00 -40.61
C LYS A 117 77.63 -20.61 -40.49
N THR A 118 76.90 -20.52 -41.60
CA THR A 118 75.46 -20.23 -41.62
C THR A 118 74.67 -21.37 -40.97
N GLN A 119 75.08 -22.63 -41.14
CA GLN A 119 74.40 -23.76 -40.52
C GLN A 119 74.56 -23.78 -38.99
N ASP A 120 75.76 -23.47 -38.45
CA ASP A 120 75.99 -23.28 -37.01
C ASP A 120 75.21 -22.07 -36.43
N LEU A 121 75.13 -20.97 -37.18
CA LEU A 121 74.30 -19.83 -36.80
C LEU A 121 72.80 -20.17 -36.79
N LEU A 122 72.32 -20.93 -37.78
CA LEU A 122 70.91 -21.34 -37.86
C LEU A 122 70.54 -22.29 -36.71
N THR A 123 71.40 -23.25 -36.35
CA THR A 123 71.14 -24.14 -35.20
C THR A 123 71.12 -23.37 -33.88
N LYS A 124 72.08 -22.46 -33.66
CA LYS A 124 72.09 -21.57 -32.47
C LYS A 124 70.89 -20.63 -32.42
N THR A 125 70.44 -20.12 -33.57
CA THR A 125 69.24 -19.28 -33.64
C THR A 125 67.99 -20.09 -33.28
N ALA A 126 67.87 -21.33 -33.76
CA ALA A 126 66.75 -22.22 -33.42
C ALA A 126 66.72 -22.54 -31.92
N THR A 127 67.85 -22.91 -31.30
CA THR A 127 67.90 -23.19 -29.85
C THR A 127 67.56 -21.96 -29.02
N LEU A 128 68.11 -20.79 -29.35
CA LEU A 128 67.78 -19.54 -28.66
C LEU A 128 66.31 -19.14 -28.83
N GLN A 129 65.69 -19.45 -29.97
CA GLN A 129 64.29 -19.14 -30.22
C GLN A 129 63.33 -20.08 -29.48
N ASP A 130 63.72 -21.34 -29.23
CA ASP A 130 62.96 -22.25 -28.37
C ASP A 130 63.19 -21.98 -26.87
N GLU A 131 64.41 -21.62 -26.46
CA GLU A 131 64.68 -21.09 -25.11
C GLU A 131 63.85 -19.83 -24.84
N LYS A 132 63.84 -18.87 -25.78
CA LYS A 132 63.00 -17.66 -25.70
C LYS A 132 61.52 -18.01 -25.49
N LYS A 133 60.93 -18.90 -26.30
CA LYS A 133 59.53 -19.35 -26.12
C LYS A 133 59.30 -20.00 -24.75
N SER A 134 60.29 -20.73 -24.23
CA SER A 134 60.19 -21.36 -22.90
C SER A 134 60.22 -20.33 -21.77
N LEU A 135 61.04 -19.27 -21.92
CA LEU A 135 61.12 -18.15 -20.98
C LEU A 135 59.87 -17.28 -21.06
N GLU A 136 59.36 -16.96 -22.25
CA GLU A 136 58.09 -16.23 -22.44
C GLU A 136 56.91 -16.96 -21.77
N LYS A 137 56.84 -18.29 -21.91
CA LYS A 137 55.83 -19.11 -21.20
C LYS A 137 56.00 -19.07 -19.68
N ARG A 138 57.24 -19.17 -19.17
CA ARG A 138 57.51 -19.07 -17.73
C ARG A 138 57.17 -17.69 -17.18
N GLN A 139 57.53 -16.63 -17.90
CA GLN A 139 57.20 -15.25 -17.55
C GLN A 139 55.68 -15.04 -17.51
N LEU A 140 54.94 -15.57 -18.49
CA LEU A 140 53.48 -15.49 -18.50
C LEU A 140 52.85 -16.19 -17.28
N VAL A 141 53.34 -17.38 -16.90
CA VAL A 141 52.88 -18.10 -15.70
C VAL A 141 53.26 -17.37 -14.40
N ILE A 142 54.45 -16.76 -14.35
CA ILE A 142 54.88 -15.97 -13.18
C ILE A 142 54.04 -14.70 -13.04
N ASN A 143 53.76 -13.98 -14.13
CA ASN A 143 52.88 -12.81 -14.12
C ASN A 143 51.47 -13.20 -13.70
N ASP A 144 50.86 -14.23 -14.31
CA ASP A 144 49.53 -14.74 -13.94
C ASP A 144 49.46 -15.25 -12.48
N PHE A 145 50.59 -15.64 -11.88
CA PHE A 145 50.68 -15.94 -10.45
C PHE A 145 50.79 -14.67 -9.58
N LEU A 146 51.66 -13.72 -9.95
CA LEU A 146 51.81 -12.45 -9.22
C LEU A 146 50.50 -11.64 -9.26
N ASP A 147 49.85 -11.53 -10.41
CA ASP A 147 48.56 -10.84 -10.60
C ASP A 147 47.42 -11.47 -9.76
N LYS A 148 47.56 -12.73 -9.31
CA LYS A 148 46.57 -13.46 -8.49
C LYS A 148 46.87 -13.48 -7.00
N TYR A 149 48.12 -13.24 -6.60
CA TYR A 149 48.61 -13.48 -5.25
C TYR A 149 49.45 -12.33 -4.65
N SER A 150 49.65 -11.24 -5.37
CA SER A 150 50.34 -10.03 -4.90
C SER A 150 49.53 -8.77 -5.22
N LEU A 151 49.77 -7.71 -4.46
CA LEU A 151 49.17 -6.39 -4.67
C LEU A 151 50.13 -5.52 -5.49
N SER A 152 49.58 -4.63 -6.31
CA SER A 152 50.36 -3.55 -6.93
C SER A 152 50.70 -2.43 -5.93
N ASP A 153 51.77 -1.68 -6.18
CA ASP A 153 52.14 -0.50 -5.38
C ASP A 153 51.02 0.55 -5.34
N GLU A 154 50.21 0.64 -6.41
CA GLU A 154 49.03 1.54 -6.47
C GLU A 154 47.91 1.09 -5.52
N GLU A 155 47.70 -0.22 -5.37
CA GLU A 155 46.73 -0.77 -4.41
C GLU A 155 47.24 -0.65 -2.98
N GLU A 156 48.53 -0.92 -2.74
CA GLU A 156 49.11 -0.82 -1.40
C GLU A 156 49.21 0.64 -0.90
N THR A 157 49.31 1.61 -1.82
CA THR A 157 49.16 3.04 -1.50
C THR A 157 47.68 3.42 -1.31
N ALA A 158 46.77 2.90 -2.13
CA ALA A 158 45.33 3.13 -1.95
C ALA A 158 44.82 2.64 -0.58
N LEU A 159 45.26 1.47 -0.12
CA LEU A 159 44.90 0.88 1.20
C LEU A 159 45.32 1.72 2.41
N LYS A 160 46.27 2.66 2.25
CA LYS A 160 46.70 3.58 3.32
C LYS A 160 45.75 4.78 3.48
N GLY A 161 44.81 4.96 2.54
CA GLY A 161 43.85 6.07 2.52
C GLY A 161 44.47 7.42 2.14
N SER A 162 43.66 8.48 2.08
CA SER A 162 44.16 9.83 1.81
C SER A 162 45.11 10.30 2.94
N PRO A 163 46.36 10.69 2.64
CA PRO A 163 47.34 11.09 3.66
C PRO A 163 47.03 12.45 4.30
N VAL A 164 46.11 13.23 3.73
CA VAL A 164 45.69 14.54 4.25
C VAL A 164 44.43 14.39 5.11
N ASP A 165 43.37 13.81 4.54
CA ASP A 165 42.03 13.84 5.14
C ASP A 165 41.57 12.48 5.71
N GLY A 166 42.34 11.40 5.54
CA GLY A 166 41.97 10.06 6.01
C GLY A 166 40.67 9.52 5.40
N THR A 167 40.24 10.10 4.28
CA THR A 167 39.10 9.64 3.49
C THR A 167 39.49 8.42 2.66
N VAL A 168 38.50 7.57 2.36
CA VAL A 168 38.63 6.42 1.47
C VAL A 168 37.85 6.66 0.17
N ASP A 169 38.51 6.40 -0.95
CA ASP A 169 37.95 6.60 -2.29
C ASP A 169 37.51 5.27 -2.92
N SER A 170 36.86 5.31 -4.08
CA SER A 170 36.51 4.10 -4.85
C SER A 170 37.71 3.17 -5.14
N LYS A 171 38.94 3.72 -5.20
CA LYS A 171 40.17 2.94 -5.35
C LYS A 171 40.51 2.10 -4.12
N PHE A 172 40.23 2.62 -2.91
CA PHE A 172 40.43 1.88 -1.66
C PHE A 172 39.52 0.65 -1.62
N PHE A 173 38.25 0.78 -2.00
CA PHE A 173 37.31 -0.34 -2.00
C PHE A 173 37.68 -1.43 -3.02
N ALA A 174 38.18 -1.04 -4.19
CA ALA A 174 38.70 -1.99 -5.19
C ALA A 174 39.93 -2.76 -4.65
N ALA A 175 40.89 -2.06 -4.06
CA ALA A 175 42.06 -2.67 -3.44
C ALA A 175 41.68 -3.59 -2.26
N LEU A 176 40.76 -3.16 -1.38
CA LEU A 176 40.29 -3.96 -0.25
C LEU A 176 39.63 -5.27 -0.71
N GLU A 177 38.82 -5.21 -1.77
CA GLU A 177 38.18 -6.39 -2.36
C GLU A 177 39.23 -7.32 -2.99
N HIS A 178 40.25 -6.78 -3.66
CA HIS A 178 41.36 -7.59 -4.18
C HIS A 178 42.15 -8.30 -3.06
N VAL A 179 42.45 -7.61 -1.94
CA VAL A 179 43.07 -8.23 -0.76
C VAL A 179 42.19 -9.37 -0.20
N LYS A 180 40.87 -9.17 -0.11
CA LYS A 180 39.93 -10.23 0.31
C LYS A 180 39.98 -11.43 -0.63
N GLN A 181 40.06 -11.21 -1.94
CA GLN A 181 40.18 -12.25 -2.96
C GLN A 181 41.51 -13.00 -2.87
N ILE A 182 42.65 -12.31 -2.75
CA ILE A 182 43.96 -12.95 -2.55
C ILE A 182 43.95 -13.83 -1.28
N HIS A 183 43.42 -13.31 -0.16
CA HIS A 183 43.29 -14.06 1.09
C HIS A 183 42.33 -15.26 0.97
N ALA A 184 41.29 -15.18 0.14
CA ALA A 184 40.42 -16.32 -0.15
C ALA A 184 41.11 -17.36 -1.05
N HIS A 185 41.84 -16.92 -2.08
CA HIS A 185 42.60 -17.77 -2.99
C HIS A 185 43.75 -18.50 -2.29
N SER A 186 44.49 -17.83 -1.38
CA SER A 186 45.54 -18.47 -0.58
C SER A 186 44.97 -19.52 0.37
N LYS A 187 43.84 -19.22 1.04
CA LYS A 187 43.07 -20.18 1.85
C LYS A 187 42.55 -21.38 1.04
N GLN A 188 42.17 -21.19 -0.22
CA GLN A 188 41.80 -22.29 -1.12
C GLN A 188 43.03 -23.10 -1.56
N LEU A 189 44.15 -22.44 -1.86
CA LEU A 189 45.41 -23.09 -2.23
C LEU A 189 45.91 -24.03 -1.11
N LEU A 190 45.86 -23.56 0.14
CA LEU A 190 46.15 -24.37 1.34
C LEU A 190 45.24 -25.60 1.47
N ARG A 191 43.94 -25.45 1.18
CA ARG A 191 42.97 -26.57 1.23
C ARG A 191 43.17 -27.61 0.13
N THR A 192 43.73 -27.22 -1.02
CA THR A 192 43.76 -28.08 -2.22
C THR A 192 45.09 -28.84 -2.35
N ASN A 193 46.22 -28.19 -2.00
CA ASN A 193 47.56 -28.73 -2.25
C ASN A 193 48.35 -29.11 -0.98
N GLY A 194 47.76 -28.99 0.21
CA GLY A 194 48.31 -29.52 1.47
C GLY A 194 49.41 -28.68 2.12
N GLU A 195 50.50 -28.39 1.41
CA GLU A 195 51.70 -27.76 2.00
C GLU A 195 52.36 -26.73 1.07
N HIS A 196 52.15 -25.44 1.35
CA HIS A 196 53.01 -24.35 0.85
C HIS A 196 53.18 -23.29 1.94
N LEU A 197 54.41 -23.17 2.47
CA LEU A 197 54.77 -22.10 3.43
C LEU A 197 54.44 -20.71 2.87
N ALA A 198 54.76 -20.47 1.59
CA ALA A 198 54.43 -19.24 0.88
C ALA A 198 52.91 -18.92 0.88
N ALA A 199 52.02 -19.92 0.88
CA ALA A 199 50.58 -19.70 0.93
C ALA A 199 50.10 -19.29 2.32
N LEU A 200 50.79 -19.75 3.39
CA LEU A 200 50.59 -19.25 4.76
C LEU A 200 51.14 -17.82 4.90
N GLU A 201 52.35 -17.56 4.41
CA GLU A 201 52.99 -16.23 4.46
C GLU A 201 52.16 -15.16 3.75
N ILE A 202 51.69 -15.43 2.52
CA ILE A 202 50.79 -14.53 1.77
C ILE A 202 49.46 -14.33 2.52
N MET A 203 48.89 -15.40 3.12
CA MET A 203 47.66 -15.28 3.89
C MET A 203 47.84 -14.42 5.15
N GLU A 204 48.95 -14.57 5.88
CA GLU A 204 49.29 -13.78 7.06
C GLU A 204 49.57 -12.31 6.69
N GLU A 205 50.31 -12.05 5.62
CA GLU A 205 50.54 -10.69 5.13
C GLU A 205 49.22 -10.03 4.72
N MET A 206 48.39 -10.70 3.92
CA MET A 206 47.08 -10.15 3.52
C MET A 206 46.16 -9.94 4.73
N ALA A 207 46.18 -10.82 5.74
CA ALA A 207 45.43 -10.63 6.98
C ALA A 207 45.87 -9.35 7.71
N LYS A 208 47.18 -9.09 7.80
CA LYS A 208 47.74 -7.87 8.38
C LYS A 208 47.38 -6.62 7.56
N LYS A 209 47.37 -6.70 6.23
CA LYS A 209 46.89 -5.60 5.35
C LYS A 209 45.39 -5.34 5.56
N LEU A 210 44.56 -6.40 5.70
CA LEU A 210 43.13 -6.27 6.01
C LEU A 210 42.89 -5.55 7.34
N GLU A 211 43.62 -5.90 8.40
CA GLU A 211 43.49 -5.23 9.70
C GLU A 211 43.82 -3.74 9.62
N GLN A 212 44.92 -3.38 8.95
CA GLN A 212 45.29 -1.98 8.69
C GLN A 212 44.23 -1.23 7.88
N ALA A 213 43.68 -1.87 6.83
CA ALA A 213 42.62 -1.29 6.02
C ALA A 213 41.31 -1.08 6.82
N TYR A 214 40.92 -2.04 7.68
CA TYR A 214 39.75 -1.87 8.55
C TYR A 214 39.94 -0.74 9.58
N GLU A 215 41.16 -0.53 10.09
CA GLU A 215 41.45 0.59 10.99
C GLU A 215 41.30 1.95 10.26
N VAL A 216 41.84 2.07 9.04
CA VAL A 216 41.67 3.27 8.19
C VAL A 216 40.19 3.51 7.90
N LEU A 217 39.44 2.45 7.55
CA LEU A 217 38.00 2.52 7.30
C LEU A 217 37.23 3.00 8.52
N TYR A 218 37.53 2.48 9.72
CA TYR A 218 36.89 2.88 10.97
C TYR A 218 37.14 4.35 11.31
N ARG A 219 38.39 4.81 11.17
CA ARG A 219 38.75 6.23 11.34
C ARG A 219 38.02 7.14 10.33
N SER A 220 37.78 6.66 9.11
CA SER A 220 37.00 7.39 8.11
C SER A 220 35.52 7.47 8.48
N ILE A 221 34.89 6.36 8.91
CA ILE A 221 33.51 6.35 9.42
C ILE A 221 33.36 7.31 10.61
N GLN A 222 34.26 7.27 11.60
CA GLN A 222 34.21 8.19 12.74
C GLN A 222 34.25 9.67 12.32
N ARG A 223 35.00 10.03 11.26
CA ARG A 223 35.06 11.40 10.74
C ARG A 223 33.76 11.78 10.04
N GLU A 224 33.28 10.96 9.12
CA GLU A 224 32.04 11.22 8.38
C GLU A 224 30.83 11.25 9.32
N CYS A 225 30.73 10.34 10.30
CA CYS A 225 29.68 10.36 11.32
C CYS A 225 29.68 11.66 12.15
N ARG A 226 30.84 12.25 12.45
CA ARG A 226 30.90 13.56 13.13
C ARG A 226 30.36 14.71 12.27
N LEU A 227 30.46 14.60 10.94
CA LEU A 227 29.92 15.59 9.99
C LEU A 227 28.38 15.48 9.83
N LEU A 228 27.77 14.34 10.16
CA LEU A 228 26.30 14.13 10.16
C LEU A 228 25.53 14.99 11.20
N ASN A 229 26.19 15.92 11.88
CA ASN A 229 25.59 16.87 12.81
C ASN A 229 24.93 18.08 12.11
N VAL A 230 25.20 18.32 10.83
CA VAL A 230 24.79 19.53 10.08
C VAL A 230 23.45 19.32 9.34
N GLU A 231 22.65 20.38 9.19
CA GLU A 231 21.25 20.35 8.72
C GLU A 231 21.03 19.89 7.26
N PHE A 232 22.05 19.88 6.42
CA PHE A 232 21.96 19.42 5.03
C PHE A 232 22.72 18.10 4.87
N LEU A 233 21.99 17.00 4.64
CA LEU A 233 22.51 15.65 4.82
C LEU A 233 22.28 14.76 3.59
N GLU A 234 23.13 14.92 2.57
CA GLU A 234 23.36 13.85 1.60
C GLU A 234 24.33 12.83 2.21
N LEU A 235 23.87 11.60 2.44
CA LEU A 235 24.74 10.49 2.82
C LEU A 235 25.73 10.21 1.68
N LYS A 236 26.99 10.63 1.84
CA LYS A 236 28.06 10.34 0.89
C LYS A 236 28.13 8.83 0.63
N GLY A 237 28.14 8.41 -0.64
CA GLY A 237 28.21 6.99 -1.02
C GLY A 237 29.40 6.25 -0.40
N VAL A 238 30.49 6.96 -0.11
CA VAL A 238 31.66 6.46 0.64
C VAL A 238 31.29 5.91 2.01
N LEU A 239 30.42 6.58 2.78
CA LEU A 239 30.02 6.12 4.12
C LEU A 239 29.18 4.83 4.05
N VAL A 240 28.26 4.75 3.09
CA VAL A 240 27.43 3.57 2.80
C VAL A 240 28.32 2.37 2.41
N GLN A 241 29.30 2.59 1.54
CA GLN A 241 30.28 1.57 1.14
C GLN A 241 31.19 1.15 2.30
N SER A 242 31.62 2.08 3.15
CA SER A 242 32.42 1.79 4.35
C SER A 242 31.69 0.89 5.34
N ILE A 243 30.44 1.22 5.69
CA ILE A 243 29.67 0.41 6.65
C ILE A 243 29.37 -0.99 6.08
N ALA A 244 29.05 -1.09 4.79
CA ALA A 244 28.86 -2.39 4.13
C ALA A 244 30.14 -3.24 4.11
N ALA A 245 31.31 -2.64 3.86
CA ALA A 245 32.59 -3.36 3.84
C ALA A 245 32.99 -3.94 5.20
N MET A 246 32.48 -3.37 6.32
CA MET A 246 32.70 -3.89 7.68
C MET A 246 31.82 -5.09 8.06
N GLN A 247 30.81 -5.45 7.26
CA GLN A 247 29.84 -6.48 7.64
C GLN A 247 30.48 -7.84 7.97
N ASP A 248 31.64 -8.16 7.40
CA ASP A 248 32.39 -9.40 7.67
C ASP A 248 33.05 -9.44 9.07
N ARG A 249 33.01 -8.34 9.82
CA ARG A 249 33.57 -8.20 11.18
C ARG A 249 32.52 -7.60 12.13
N GLU A 250 31.60 -8.44 12.60
CA GLU A 250 30.46 -8.10 13.46
C GLU A 250 30.79 -7.10 14.60
N VAL A 251 31.91 -7.31 15.32
CA VAL A 251 32.35 -6.43 16.41
C VAL A 251 32.65 -5.01 15.93
N LEU A 252 33.39 -4.85 14.82
CA LEU A 252 33.72 -3.54 14.26
C LEU A 252 32.48 -2.87 13.64
N PHE A 253 31.63 -3.66 12.98
CA PHE A 253 30.35 -3.20 12.44
C PHE A 253 29.44 -2.63 13.54
N LYS A 254 29.37 -3.28 14.70
CA LYS A 254 28.62 -2.78 15.86
C LYS A 254 29.17 -1.43 16.35
N TYR A 255 30.49 -1.30 16.54
CA TYR A 255 31.10 -0.02 16.94
C TYR A 255 30.87 1.10 15.91
N ALA A 256 30.90 0.79 14.61
CA ALA A 256 30.58 1.75 13.56
C ALA A 256 29.12 2.24 13.62
N LEU A 257 28.17 1.35 13.94
CA LEU A 257 26.78 1.73 14.19
C LEU A 257 26.60 2.54 15.48
N GLU A 258 27.37 2.25 16.54
CA GLU A 258 27.35 3.03 17.79
C GLU A 258 27.85 4.48 17.58
N GLU A 259 28.86 4.69 16.74
CA GLU A 259 29.34 6.02 16.33
C GLU A 259 28.28 6.78 15.51
N TYR A 260 27.63 6.13 14.53
CA TYR A 260 26.50 6.71 13.78
C TYR A 260 25.35 7.11 14.72
N THR A 261 24.95 6.18 15.60
CA THR A 261 23.90 6.38 16.61
C THR A 261 24.20 7.57 17.50
N THR A 262 25.46 7.70 17.96
CA THR A 262 25.90 8.81 18.81
C THR A 262 25.85 10.15 18.08
N ALA A 263 26.19 10.20 16.80
CA ALA A 263 26.05 11.41 16.00
C ALA A 263 24.57 11.81 15.82
N ARG A 264 23.71 10.87 15.41
CA ARG A 264 22.27 11.14 15.20
C ARG A 264 21.53 11.51 16.48
N ARG A 265 21.85 10.88 17.63
CA ARG A 265 21.36 11.28 18.98
C ARG A 265 21.58 12.76 19.27
N ASN A 266 22.78 13.28 18.99
CA ASN A 266 23.11 14.68 19.24
C ASN A 266 22.39 15.62 18.28
N HIS A 267 22.22 15.22 17.02
CA HIS A 267 21.51 15.99 16.02
C HIS A 267 20.00 16.06 16.29
N ILE A 268 19.34 14.92 16.55
CA ILE A 268 17.89 14.86 16.77
C ILE A 268 17.45 15.64 18.03
N VAL A 269 18.27 15.65 19.09
CA VAL A 269 18.00 16.48 20.28
C VAL A 269 18.11 17.97 19.97
N ARG A 270 19.09 18.40 19.17
CA ARG A 270 19.23 19.81 18.77
C ARG A 270 18.05 20.24 17.90
N THR A 271 17.73 19.50 16.84
CA THR A 271 16.61 19.83 15.96
C THR A 271 15.26 19.79 16.67
N TYR A 272 15.09 18.91 17.67
CA TYR A 272 13.91 18.92 18.54
C TYR A 272 13.82 20.20 19.38
N ILE A 273 14.93 20.62 20.03
CA ILE A 273 14.97 21.86 20.82
C ILE A 273 14.79 23.11 19.94
N ASP A 274 15.36 23.14 18.73
CA ASP A 274 15.15 24.23 17.78
C ASP A 274 13.69 24.26 17.28
N ALA A 275 13.07 23.12 16.98
CA ALA A 275 11.64 23.05 16.62
C ALA A 275 10.71 23.53 17.76
N LEU A 276 11.06 23.20 19.01
CA LEU A 276 10.34 23.67 20.21
C LEU A 276 10.46 25.18 20.42
N THR A 277 11.68 25.72 20.33
CA THR A 277 12.02 27.10 20.78
C THR A 277 12.04 28.15 19.66
N ARG A 278 12.41 27.76 18.43
CA ARG A 278 12.54 28.63 17.25
C ARG A 278 11.54 28.33 16.14
N GLY A 279 11.01 27.11 16.10
CA GLY A 279 10.15 26.63 15.03
C GLY A 279 10.94 26.03 13.87
N GLY A 280 10.25 25.67 12.78
CA GLY A 280 10.86 25.01 11.63
C GLY A 280 11.84 25.89 10.86
N GLY A 281 12.80 25.24 10.19
CA GLY A 281 13.89 25.90 9.45
C GLY A 281 13.41 27.06 8.57
N GLY A 282 14.08 28.21 8.69
CA GLY A 282 13.73 29.45 7.99
C GLY A 282 12.54 30.24 8.58
N GLY A 283 11.99 29.83 9.73
CA GLY A 283 10.87 30.54 10.39
C GLY A 283 9.51 30.27 9.77
N SER A 284 9.39 29.22 8.94
CA SER A 284 8.15 28.87 8.22
C SER A 284 7.05 28.29 9.12
N THR A 285 7.40 27.73 10.28
CA THR A 285 6.43 27.24 11.28
C THR A 285 6.75 27.86 12.64
N LYS A 286 5.71 28.16 13.41
CA LYS A 286 5.86 28.79 14.73
C LYS A 286 6.50 27.81 15.74
N PRO A 287 7.30 28.28 16.70
CA PRO A 287 7.79 27.47 17.82
C PRO A 287 6.65 26.72 18.51
N ILE A 288 6.85 25.43 18.79
CA ILE A 288 5.84 24.59 19.45
C ILE A 288 5.57 25.08 20.88
N GLU A 289 6.56 25.65 21.58
CA GLU A 289 6.40 26.19 22.94
C GLU A 289 5.39 27.34 23.07
N LEU A 290 5.04 28.03 21.97
CA LEU A 290 3.95 29.03 21.96
C LEU A 290 2.56 28.42 22.19
N LEU A 291 2.42 27.11 22.00
CA LEU A 291 1.17 26.36 22.20
C LEU A 291 1.03 25.81 23.61
N SER A 292 1.98 26.08 24.52
CA SER A 292 1.97 25.61 25.93
C SER A 292 0.70 25.96 26.74
N HIS A 293 -0.13 26.87 26.25
CA HIS A 293 -1.44 27.22 26.82
C HIS A 293 -2.59 26.24 26.43
N ASP A 294 -2.37 25.37 25.45
CA ASP A 294 -3.26 24.29 25.00
C ASP A 294 -2.50 22.96 25.10
N PRO A 295 -2.55 22.27 26.26
CA PRO A 295 -1.77 21.04 26.48
C PRO A 295 -2.07 19.93 25.47
N LEU A 296 -3.32 19.82 24.98
CA LEU A 296 -3.70 18.79 24.01
C LEU A 296 -2.95 18.99 22.69
N ARG A 297 -2.93 20.22 22.18
CA ARG A 297 -2.22 20.55 20.95
C ARG A 297 -0.71 20.55 21.14
N TYR A 298 -0.22 21.11 22.25
CA TYR A 298 1.22 21.17 22.55
C TYR A 298 1.85 19.77 22.61
N ILE A 299 1.21 18.85 23.33
CA ILE A 299 1.68 17.45 23.45
C ILE A 299 1.47 16.70 22.12
N GLY A 300 0.38 16.97 21.40
CA GLY A 300 0.14 16.41 20.07
C GLY A 300 1.18 16.79 19.03
N ASP A 301 1.56 18.07 18.96
CA ASP A 301 2.58 18.58 18.03
C ASP A 301 3.98 18.05 18.42
N MET A 302 4.30 17.87 19.71
CA MET A 302 5.51 17.19 20.16
C MET A 302 5.56 15.71 19.74
N LEU A 303 4.48 14.95 19.97
CA LEU A 303 4.39 13.54 19.57
C LEU A 303 4.43 13.35 18.05
N ALA A 304 3.77 14.22 17.30
CA ALA A 304 3.80 14.25 15.84
C ALA A 304 5.21 14.50 15.30
N TRP A 305 5.94 15.46 15.90
CA TRP A 305 7.33 15.74 15.55
C TRP A 305 8.24 14.54 15.84
N ILE A 306 8.10 13.90 17.00
CA ILE A 306 8.87 12.70 17.36
C ILE A 306 8.59 11.57 16.36
N HIS A 307 7.32 11.33 16.00
CA HIS A 307 6.94 10.31 15.03
C HIS A 307 7.54 10.58 13.64
N GLN A 308 7.47 11.82 13.15
CA GLN A 308 8.08 12.22 11.89
C GLN A 308 9.62 12.12 11.94
N GLY A 309 10.23 12.48 13.07
CA GLY A 309 11.66 12.31 13.33
C GLY A 309 12.08 10.85 13.20
N LEU A 310 11.40 9.92 13.89
CA LEU A 310 11.65 8.47 13.78
C LEU A 310 11.54 7.97 12.34
N ALA A 311 10.53 8.41 11.58
CA ALA A 311 10.38 8.04 10.16
C ALA A 311 11.57 8.54 9.30
N SER A 312 12.03 9.77 9.53
CA SER A 312 13.18 10.33 8.80
C SER A 312 14.52 9.66 9.17
N GLU A 313 14.77 9.36 10.44
CA GLU A 313 15.96 8.60 10.85
C GLU A 313 15.92 7.16 10.32
N ARG A 314 14.72 6.57 10.17
CA ARG A 314 14.55 5.26 9.56
C ARG A 314 14.94 5.28 8.08
N GLU A 315 14.46 6.25 7.30
CA GLU A 315 14.83 6.41 5.89
C GLU A 315 16.34 6.63 5.71
N LEU A 316 16.96 7.43 6.59
CA LEU A 316 18.41 7.63 6.62
C LEU A 316 19.16 6.32 6.94
N LEU A 317 18.70 5.54 7.91
CA LEU A 317 19.32 4.27 8.30
C LEU A 317 19.13 3.17 7.23
N GLU A 318 17.96 3.11 6.58
CA GLU A 318 17.71 2.24 5.43
C GLU A 318 18.60 2.63 4.23
N THR A 319 18.88 3.93 4.04
CA THR A 319 19.82 4.41 3.03
C THR A 319 21.28 4.08 3.39
N LEU A 320 21.66 4.20 4.67
CA LEU A 320 22.99 3.88 5.19
C LEU A 320 23.34 2.39 5.03
N LEU A 321 22.36 1.52 5.27
CA LEU A 321 22.50 0.06 5.24
C LEU A 321 22.07 -0.57 3.91
N LYS A 322 21.79 0.23 2.88
CA LYS A 322 21.30 -0.20 1.56
C LYS A 322 22.19 -1.23 0.84
N LEU A 323 23.49 -1.25 1.14
CA LEU A 323 24.47 -2.20 0.58
C LEU A 323 24.74 -3.41 1.48
N CYS A 324 24.15 -3.47 2.69
CA CYS A 324 24.28 -4.59 3.62
C CYS A 324 23.26 -5.71 3.30
N ARG A 325 23.49 -6.92 3.85
CA ARG A 325 22.50 -8.02 3.73
C ARG A 325 21.18 -7.66 4.45
N PRO A 326 20.00 -8.02 3.89
CA PRO A 326 18.69 -7.63 4.43
C PRO A 326 18.38 -8.22 5.83
N GLU A 327 19.02 -9.33 6.19
CA GLU A 327 18.94 -9.91 7.54
C GLU A 327 19.53 -8.97 8.60
N VAL A 328 20.69 -8.37 8.30
CA VAL A 328 21.39 -7.41 9.16
C VAL A 328 20.64 -6.08 9.23
N LEU A 329 20.06 -5.65 8.10
CA LEU A 329 19.17 -4.48 8.04
C LEU A 329 18.01 -4.61 9.04
N ASN A 330 17.24 -5.71 8.94
CA ASN A 330 16.07 -5.94 9.80
C ASN A 330 16.44 -6.15 11.28
N ALA A 331 17.59 -6.77 11.56
CA ALA A 331 18.06 -7.00 12.94
C ALA A 331 18.47 -5.70 13.68
N HIS A 332 19.06 -4.73 12.96
CA HIS A 332 19.61 -3.53 13.60
C HIS A 332 18.75 -2.27 13.51
N ILE A 333 17.85 -2.13 12.53
CA ILE A 333 17.02 -0.91 12.38
C ILE A 333 16.29 -0.54 13.67
N THR A 334 15.49 -1.45 14.22
CA THR A 334 14.63 -1.18 15.39
C THR A 334 15.46 -0.87 16.65
N THR A 335 16.59 -1.56 16.81
CA THR A 335 17.54 -1.36 17.92
C THR A 335 18.21 0.02 17.84
N VAL A 336 18.74 0.40 16.67
CA VAL A 336 19.41 1.69 16.47
C VAL A 336 18.42 2.85 16.56
N LEU A 337 17.20 2.72 16.00
CA LEU A 337 16.15 3.73 16.17
C LEU A 337 15.73 3.87 17.64
N GLY A 338 15.60 2.76 18.36
CA GLY A 338 15.35 2.77 19.81
C GLY A 338 16.41 3.56 20.54
N GLN A 339 17.68 3.28 20.26
CA GLN A 339 18.81 4.03 20.82
C GLN A 339 18.82 5.51 20.42
N ILE A 340 18.53 5.89 19.17
CA ILE A 340 18.47 7.31 18.75
C ILE A 340 17.34 8.04 19.50
N SER A 341 16.17 7.41 19.60
CA SER A 341 14.98 8.00 20.23
C SER A 341 15.10 8.20 21.74
N GLU A 342 15.90 7.38 22.44
CA GLU A 342 16.19 7.49 23.88
C GLU A 342 16.61 8.93 24.28
N ALA A 343 17.34 9.61 23.42
CA ALA A 343 17.85 10.97 23.67
C ALA A 343 16.72 12.03 23.75
N LEU A 344 15.55 11.76 23.17
CA LEU A 344 14.38 12.63 23.22
C LEU A 344 13.52 12.44 24.48
N CYS A 345 13.63 11.29 25.16
CA CYS A 345 12.75 10.94 26.28
C CYS A 345 12.78 11.97 27.41
N ARG A 346 13.97 12.40 27.85
CA ARG A 346 14.13 13.38 28.93
C ARG A 346 13.58 14.79 28.58
N PRO A 347 13.97 15.44 27.46
CA PRO A 347 13.44 16.76 27.11
C PRO A 347 11.95 16.77 26.74
N PHE A 348 11.39 15.62 26.34
CA PHE A 348 9.95 15.41 26.16
C PHE A 348 9.24 15.27 27.51
N LYS A 349 9.63 14.30 28.35
CA LYS A 349 9.00 13.99 29.65
C LYS A 349 8.85 15.23 30.55
N VAL A 350 9.93 16.00 30.73
CA VAL A 350 9.90 17.20 31.57
C VAL A 350 8.89 18.26 31.07
N ARG A 351 8.78 18.45 29.75
CA ARG A 351 7.82 19.42 29.17
C ARG A 351 6.37 18.93 29.29
N VAL A 352 6.15 17.63 29.13
CA VAL A 352 4.83 17.01 29.32
C VAL A 352 4.40 17.12 30.78
N GLU A 353 5.26 16.74 31.74
CA GLU A 353 4.97 16.83 33.18
C GLU A 353 4.64 18.27 33.60
N GLN A 354 5.37 19.27 33.07
CA GLN A 354 5.07 20.68 33.28
C GLN A 354 3.70 21.08 32.73
N ALA A 355 3.37 20.70 31.49
CA ALA A 355 2.09 21.01 30.86
C ALA A 355 0.91 20.34 31.59
N LEU A 356 1.07 19.07 32.00
CA LEU A 356 0.08 18.34 32.80
C LEU A 356 -0.14 19.01 34.16
N SER A 357 0.91 19.52 34.81
CA SER A 357 0.80 20.16 36.13
C SER A 357 -0.06 21.43 36.15
N ALA A 358 -0.24 22.08 34.99
CA ALA A 358 -1.08 23.27 34.82
C ALA A 358 -2.54 22.94 34.44
N GLU A 359 -2.83 21.71 34.00
CA GLU A 359 -4.13 21.32 33.46
C GLU A 359 -5.06 20.74 34.54
N SER A 360 -6.29 21.25 34.60
CA SER A 360 -7.29 20.83 35.60
C SER A 360 -8.54 20.22 34.98
N ASN A 361 -8.69 20.30 33.64
CA ASN A 361 -9.85 19.78 32.94
C ASN A 361 -9.75 18.27 32.70
N SER A 362 -10.61 17.50 33.38
CA SER A 362 -10.68 16.04 33.24
C SER A 362 -10.90 15.57 31.79
N VAL A 363 -11.63 16.33 30.96
CA VAL A 363 -11.84 15.97 29.55
C VAL A 363 -10.54 16.08 28.76
N VAL A 364 -9.74 17.14 29.00
CA VAL A 364 -8.43 17.33 28.33
C VAL A 364 -7.45 16.24 28.77
N LEU A 365 -7.38 15.94 30.07
CA LEU A 365 -6.54 14.86 30.60
C LEU A 365 -6.92 13.48 30.02
N TYR A 366 -8.22 13.18 29.89
CA TYR A 366 -8.65 11.93 29.27
C TYR A 366 -8.22 11.84 27.80
N ARG A 367 -8.46 12.89 27.00
CA ARG A 367 -8.02 12.96 25.59
C ARG A 367 -6.50 12.83 25.44
N LEU A 368 -5.73 13.44 26.33
CA LEU A 368 -4.28 13.28 26.39
C LEU A 368 -3.85 11.83 26.69
N SER A 369 -4.52 11.13 27.61
CA SER A 369 -4.23 9.71 27.88
C SER A 369 -4.48 8.82 26.65
N CYS A 370 -5.54 9.09 25.88
CA CYS A 370 -5.81 8.42 24.61
C CYS A 370 -4.76 8.76 23.54
N LEU A 371 -4.31 10.01 23.47
CA LEU A 371 -3.28 10.47 22.55
C LEU A 371 -1.93 9.76 22.79
N PHE A 372 -1.51 9.61 24.05
CA PHE A 372 -0.33 8.83 24.40
C PHE A 372 -0.47 7.36 24.00
N ALA A 373 -1.63 6.74 24.23
CA ALA A 373 -1.88 5.35 23.85
C ALA A 373 -1.78 5.15 22.32
N PHE A 374 -2.40 6.03 21.53
CA PHE A 374 -2.32 5.98 20.06
C PHE A 374 -0.90 6.16 19.52
N TYR A 375 -0.14 7.14 20.03
CA TYR A 375 1.24 7.33 19.59
C TYR A 375 2.18 6.23 20.09
N GLY A 376 1.93 5.66 21.27
CA GLY A 376 2.63 4.46 21.75
C GLY A 376 2.49 3.30 20.78
N ASP A 377 1.26 2.90 20.45
CA ASP A 377 0.96 1.81 19.50
C ASP A 377 1.50 2.10 18.08
N THR A 378 1.43 3.36 17.63
CA THR A 378 1.93 3.77 16.31
C THR A 378 3.47 3.69 16.25
N MET A 379 4.16 4.18 17.29
CA MET A 379 5.63 4.13 17.35
C MET A 379 6.17 2.71 17.61
N ALA A 380 5.42 1.84 18.29
CA ALA A 380 5.81 0.46 18.57
C ALA A 380 6.09 -0.38 17.31
N GLN A 381 5.52 0.00 16.15
CA GLN A 381 5.82 -0.65 14.86
C GLN A 381 7.20 -0.26 14.27
N SER A 382 7.84 0.79 14.79
CA SER A 382 9.07 1.38 14.25
C SER A 382 10.31 1.19 15.12
N VAL A 383 10.13 0.91 16.42
CA VAL A 383 11.21 0.68 17.40
C VAL A 383 11.04 -0.66 18.11
N SER A 384 12.09 -1.13 18.79
CA SER A 384 12.03 -2.34 19.62
C SER A 384 11.04 -2.20 20.77
N GLU A 385 10.42 -3.29 21.21
CA GLU A 385 9.48 -3.31 22.36
C GLU A 385 10.12 -2.74 23.64
N ASP A 386 11.40 -3.06 23.89
CA ASP A 386 12.19 -2.54 25.03
C ASP A 386 12.68 -1.09 24.87
N ALA A 387 12.18 -0.32 23.88
CA ALA A 387 12.66 1.04 23.65
C ALA A 387 12.23 2.00 24.77
N ALA A 388 13.20 2.73 25.33
CA ALA A 388 12.99 3.74 26.37
C ALA A 388 11.95 4.82 26.01
N LEU A 389 11.73 5.07 24.71
CA LEU A 389 10.66 5.96 24.23
C LEU A 389 9.26 5.40 24.54
N LEU A 390 9.02 4.12 24.27
CA LEU A 390 7.73 3.47 24.53
C LEU A 390 7.46 3.40 26.03
N GLN A 391 8.48 3.07 26.82
CA GLN A 391 8.38 3.14 28.29
C GLN A 391 8.03 4.56 28.76
N THR A 392 8.71 5.59 28.24
CA THR A 392 8.43 7.00 28.61
C THR A 392 7.00 7.41 28.24
N ILE A 393 6.49 7.01 27.07
CA ILE A 393 5.12 7.28 26.65
C ILE A 393 4.10 6.56 27.56
N ASN A 394 4.37 5.30 27.94
CA ASN A 394 3.51 4.55 28.86
C ASN A 394 3.51 5.14 30.28
N GLU A 395 4.66 5.54 30.83
CA GLU A 395 4.74 6.25 32.12
C GLU A 395 3.92 7.56 32.10
N LEU A 396 3.98 8.31 31.00
CA LEU A 396 3.20 9.54 30.81
C LEU A 396 1.70 9.25 30.60
N LYS A 397 1.33 8.16 29.92
CA LYS A 397 -0.05 7.66 29.80
C LYS A 397 -0.63 7.38 31.20
N GLU A 398 0.08 6.62 32.02
CA GLU A 398 -0.34 6.26 33.38
C GLU A 398 -0.43 7.48 34.30
N LEU A 399 0.56 8.38 34.27
CA LEU A 399 0.53 9.64 35.01
C LEU A 399 -0.72 10.47 34.66
N THR A 400 -0.96 10.66 33.36
CA THR A 400 -2.10 11.43 32.84
C THR A 400 -3.44 10.79 33.24
N LEU A 401 -3.54 9.47 33.15
CA LEU A 401 -4.72 8.70 33.53
C LEU A 401 -5.00 8.77 35.04
N ASN A 402 -3.96 8.71 35.88
CA ASN A 402 -4.08 8.88 37.32
C ASN A 402 -4.51 10.30 37.71
N MET A 403 -3.95 11.33 37.05
CA MET A 403 -4.38 12.72 37.21
C MET A 403 -5.83 12.92 36.77
N PHE A 404 -6.24 12.31 35.65
CA PHE A 404 -7.62 12.29 35.17
C PHE A 404 -8.57 11.70 36.22
N PHE A 405 -8.32 10.50 36.72
CA PHE A 405 -9.22 9.87 37.72
C PHE A 405 -9.28 10.67 39.02
N SER A 406 -8.17 11.26 39.47
CA SER A 406 -8.15 12.15 40.64
C SER A 406 -8.99 13.42 40.42
N GLY A 407 -8.80 14.09 39.27
CA GLY A 407 -9.56 15.28 38.88
C GLY A 407 -11.05 15.02 38.66
N LEU A 408 -11.39 13.86 38.07
CA LEU A 408 -12.77 13.41 37.87
C LEU A 408 -13.46 13.17 39.21
N ASN A 409 -12.83 12.40 40.11
CA ASN A 409 -13.35 12.16 41.46
C ASN A 409 -13.54 13.48 42.23
N SER A 410 -12.56 14.39 42.19
CA SER A 410 -12.66 15.71 42.82
C SER A 410 -13.82 16.54 42.25
N SER A 411 -14.00 16.53 40.94
CA SER A 411 -15.10 17.25 40.25
C SER A 411 -16.46 16.66 40.60
N VAL A 412 -16.60 15.33 40.59
CA VAL A 412 -17.83 14.63 41.00
C VAL A 412 -18.16 14.94 42.46
N GLN A 413 -17.21 14.80 43.40
CA GLN A 413 -17.44 15.10 44.82
C GLN A 413 -17.81 16.57 45.06
N LYS A 414 -17.20 17.51 44.32
CA LYS A 414 -17.53 18.95 44.38
C LYS A 414 -18.94 19.26 43.86
N LEU A 415 -19.43 18.51 42.87
CA LEU A 415 -20.81 18.61 42.37
C LEU A 415 -21.81 17.92 43.31
N LEU A 416 -21.47 16.75 43.86
CA LEU A 416 -22.29 16.03 44.84
C LEU A 416 -22.47 16.83 46.14
N GLY A 417 -21.43 17.54 46.60
CA GLY A 417 -21.51 18.46 47.74
C GLY A 417 -22.44 19.66 47.55
N ARG A 418 -23.03 19.84 46.35
CA ARG A 418 -24.06 20.85 46.05
C ARG A 418 -25.47 20.25 45.95
N MET A 419 -25.65 18.95 46.18
CA MET A 419 -26.97 18.32 46.20
C MET A 419 -27.75 18.79 47.44
N GLY A 420 -28.79 19.57 47.23
CA GLY A 420 -29.77 19.93 48.25
C GLY A 420 -30.95 18.95 48.32
N THR A 421 -31.95 19.29 49.14
CA THR A 421 -33.25 18.62 49.16
C THR A 421 -33.91 18.68 47.78
N PRO A 422 -34.54 17.59 47.29
CA PRO A 422 -35.31 17.63 46.05
C PRO A 422 -36.46 18.65 46.11
N ASP A 423 -36.77 19.27 44.96
CA ASP A 423 -37.88 20.23 44.84
C ASP A 423 -39.24 19.49 44.78
N TYR A 424 -40.34 20.23 44.99
CA TYR A 424 -41.71 19.71 45.00
C TYR A 424 -42.13 18.99 43.71
N ASP A 425 -41.46 19.28 42.59
CA ASP A 425 -41.68 18.63 41.29
C ASP A 425 -41.06 17.22 41.20
N LEU A 426 -40.23 16.80 42.17
CA LEU A 426 -39.55 15.50 42.23
C LEU A 426 -38.67 15.19 41.00
N LEU A 427 -38.21 16.22 40.30
CA LEU A 427 -37.27 16.11 39.19
C LEU A 427 -35.82 15.96 39.68
N PRO A 428 -34.90 15.41 38.85
CA PRO A 428 -33.50 15.28 39.25
C PRO A 428 -32.85 16.64 39.51
N VAL A 429 -32.15 16.77 40.64
CA VAL A 429 -31.45 18.01 41.03
C VAL A 429 -30.42 18.40 39.97
N GLN A 430 -30.21 19.70 39.73
CA GLN A 430 -29.30 20.20 38.69
C GLN A 430 -27.89 19.60 38.75
N ALA A 431 -27.39 19.27 39.94
CA ALA A 431 -26.12 18.58 40.15
C ALA A 431 -26.06 17.19 39.45
N VAL A 432 -27.15 16.42 39.47
CA VAL A 432 -27.27 15.13 38.75
C VAL A 432 -27.10 15.35 37.25
N HIS A 433 -27.76 16.38 36.70
CA HIS A 433 -27.62 16.72 35.28
C HIS A 433 -26.20 17.17 34.93
N GLN A 434 -25.54 18.00 35.78
CA GLN A 434 -24.16 18.43 35.58
C GLN A 434 -23.16 17.27 35.62
N ILE A 435 -23.35 16.29 36.51
CA ILE A 435 -22.51 15.08 36.59
C ILE A 435 -22.72 14.19 35.36
N LEU A 436 -23.96 14.05 34.89
CA LEU A 436 -24.27 13.29 33.67
C LEU A 436 -23.74 13.98 32.40
N LEU A 437 -23.74 15.31 32.34
CA LEU A 437 -23.06 16.07 31.28
C LEU A 437 -21.54 15.87 31.33
N LEU A 438 -20.91 15.94 32.50
CA LEU A 438 -19.47 15.67 32.64
C LEU A 438 -19.11 14.24 32.18
N LEU A 439 -19.92 13.24 32.54
CA LEU A 439 -19.75 11.86 32.06
C LEU A 439 -19.90 11.79 30.53
N ARG A 440 -20.92 12.46 29.98
CA ARG A 440 -21.14 12.54 28.53
C ARG A 440 -19.98 13.19 27.81
N ASP A 441 -19.48 14.34 28.29
CA ASP A 441 -18.37 15.07 27.67
C ASP A 441 -17.08 14.24 27.67
N VAL A 442 -16.77 13.54 28.78
CA VAL A 442 -15.64 12.60 28.85
C VAL A 442 -15.81 11.46 27.85
N LEU A 443 -16.98 10.82 27.80
CA LEU A 443 -17.22 9.67 26.91
C LEU A 443 -17.34 10.07 25.43
N GLU A 444 -17.96 11.20 25.10
CA GLU A 444 -18.03 11.72 23.72
C GLU A 444 -16.68 12.23 23.21
N SER A 445 -15.78 12.68 24.10
CA SER A 445 -14.44 13.14 23.72
C SER A 445 -13.51 12.06 23.14
N HIS A 446 -13.93 10.78 23.13
CA HIS A 446 -13.25 9.71 22.42
C HIS A 446 -13.27 9.96 20.91
N ASP A 447 -12.10 10.22 20.32
CA ASP A 447 -12.00 10.34 18.87
C ASP A 447 -11.82 8.95 18.26
N GLY A 448 -12.70 8.57 17.31
CA GLY A 448 -12.81 7.18 16.83
C GLY A 448 -11.53 6.62 16.21
N ALA A 449 -10.65 7.49 15.70
CA ALA A 449 -9.36 7.12 15.12
C ALA A 449 -8.27 6.78 16.16
N VAL A 450 -8.39 7.31 17.39
CA VAL A 450 -7.44 7.11 18.51
C VAL A 450 -7.79 5.84 19.30
N ALA A 451 -8.99 5.31 19.08
CA ALA A 451 -9.64 4.29 19.89
C ALA A 451 -9.38 2.85 19.40
N ALA A 452 -8.14 2.47 19.08
CA ALA A 452 -7.79 1.08 18.70
C ALA A 452 -7.31 0.20 19.88
N VAL A 453 -6.88 0.83 20.98
CA VAL A 453 -6.06 0.20 22.03
C VAL A 453 -6.90 -0.63 23.01
N ALA A 454 -6.36 -1.76 23.49
CA ALA A 454 -7.05 -2.77 24.30
C ALA A 454 -7.53 -2.31 25.71
N ASP A 455 -7.11 -1.14 26.18
CA ASP A 455 -7.42 -0.59 27.52
C ASP A 455 -8.91 -0.16 27.72
N LYS A 456 -9.73 -0.18 26.66
CA LYS A 456 -11.10 0.37 26.69
C LYS A 456 -11.98 -0.20 27.81
N LYS A 457 -12.13 -1.52 27.88
CA LYS A 457 -13.19 -2.14 28.72
C LYS A 457 -12.98 -1.84 30.21
N GLU A 458 -11.73 -1.93 30.68
CA GLU A 458 -11.40 -1.66 32.07
C GLU A 458 -11.48 -0.17 32.39
N ASN A 459 -10.99 0.71 31.51
CA ASN A 459 -11.06 2.15 31.73
C ASN A 459 -12.51 2.68 31.70
N PHE A 460 -13.36 2.19 30.80
CA PHE A 460 -14.79 2.52 30.80
C PHE A 460 -15.45 2.04 32.11
N PHE A 461 -15.16 0.81 32.57
CA PHE A 461 -15.68 0.33 33.85
C PHE A 461 -15.24 1.19 35.04
N LYS A 462 -13.96 1.60 35.08
CA LYS A 462 -13.43 2.52 36.10
C LYS A 462 -14.09 3.90 36.05
N ILE A 463 -14.30 4.48 34.86
CA ILE A 463 -14.99 5.77 34.68
C ILE A 463 -16.44 5.66 35.16
N PHE A 464 -17.17 4.63 34.74
CA PHE A 464 -18.54 4.39 35.20
C PHE A 464 -18.62 4.18 36.71
N ALA A 465 -17.69 3.43 37.32
CA ALA A 465 -17.64 3.28 38.78
C ALA A 465 -17.37 4.61 39.50
N ALA A 466 -16.36 5.37 39.03
CA ALA A 466 -15.97 6.65 39.64
C ALA A 466 -17.08 7.72 39.60
N VAL A 467 -17.97 7.68 38.61
CA VAL A 467 -19.06 8.66 38.48
C VAL A 467 -20.40 8.13 39.00
N LEU A 468 -20.81 6.93 38.58
CA LEU A 468 -22.16 6.42 38.83
C LEU A 468 -22.35 5.85 40.23
N ASP A 469 -21.33 5.21 40.83
CA ASP A 469 -21.49 4.65 42.17
C ASP A 469 -21.67 5.76 43.23
N PRO A 470 -20.86 6.85 43.24
CA PRO A 470 -21.12 8.01 44.09
C PRO A 470 -22.44 8.71 43.76
N LEU A 471 -22.80 8.83 42.48
CA LEU A 471 -24.06 9.47 42.06
C LEU A 471 -25.28 8.71 42.56
N ASN A 472 -25.31 7.38 42.40
CA ASN A 472 -26.40 6.53 42.87
C ASN A 472 -26.53 6.57 44.39
N GLN A 473 -25.42 6.50 45.13
CA GLN A 473 -25.43 6.63 46.60
C GLN A 473 -25.99 7.99 47.03
N ALA A 474 -25.54 9.08 46.40
CA ALA A 474 -25.99 10.41 46.72
C ALA A 474 -27.47 10.66 46.35
N VAL A 475 -27.96 10.10 45.23
CA VAL A 475 -29.40 10.13 44.88
C VAL A 475 -30.24 9.44 45.95
N GLN A 476 -29.81 8.26 46.43
CA GLN A 476 -30.51 7.56 47.52
C GLN A 476 -30.49 8.36 48.83
N LEU A 477 -29.35 8.97 49.19
CA LEU A 477 -29.22 9.83 50.37
C LEU A 477 -30.01 11.15 50.26
N SER A 478 -30.22 11.68 49.05
CA SER A 478 -31.14 12.81 48.81
C SER A 478 -32.60 12.37 48.90
N ALA A 479 -32.92 11.15 48.46
CA ALA A 479 -34.27 10.62 48.51
C ALA A 479 -34.76 10.40 49.94
N THR A 480 -33.91 9.92 50.86
CA THR A 480 -34.28 9.73 52.29
C THR A 480 -34.62 11.02 53.05
N GLN A 481 -34.40 12.20 52.46
CA GLN A 481 -34.82 13.49 53.02
C GLN A 481 -36.31 13.79 52.76
N LEU A 482 -36.96 13.03 51.88
CA LEU A 482 -38.38 13.18 51.55
C LEU A 482 -39.27 12.47 52.58
N SER A 483 -40.40 13.09 52.93
CA SER A 483 -41.28 12.62 54.01
C SER A 483 -42.22 11.47 53.64
N SER A 484 -42.42 11.20 52.35
CA SER A 484 -43.34 10.17 51.84
C SER A 484 -42.60 9.11 51.03
N PRO A 485 -42.85 7.81 51.25
CA PRO A 485 -42.22 6.73 50.47
C PRO A 485 -42.60 6.77 48.98
N LEU A 486 -43.73 7.39 48.63
CA LEU A 486 -44.15 7.57 47.24
C LEU A 486 -43.31 8.65 46.54
N ASP A 487 -42.99 9.73 47.26
CA ASP A 487 -42.15 10.81 46.73
C ASP A 487 -40.69 10.34 46.57
N VAL A 488 -40.20 9.52 47.52
CA VAL A 488 -38.92 8.77 47.43
C VAL A 488 -38.87 7.94 46.14
N ALA A 489 -39.91 7.14 45.88
CA ALA A 489 -39.96 6.28 44.70
C ALA A 489 -39.99 7.07 43.39
N VAL A 490 -40.81 8.13 43.30
CA VAL A 490 -40.90 8.95 42.08
C VAL A 490 -39.62 9.75 41.81
N TYR A 491 -39.02 10.36 42.83
CA TYR A 491 -37.73 11.05 42.68
C TYR A 491 -36.62 10.09 42.23
N THR A 492 -36.57 8.89 42.82
CA THR A 492 -35.60 7.86 42.46
C THR A 492 -35.81 7.37 41.02
N LEU A 493 -37.05 7.10 40.60
CA LEU A 493 -37.38 6.73 39.22
C LEU A 493 -37.01 7.82 38.20
N ASN A 494 -37.24 9.09 38.54
CA ASN A 494 -36.86 10.23 37.70
C ASN A 494 -35.33 10.33 37.54
N CYS A 495 -34.58 10.15 38.64
CA CYS A 495 -33.11 10.13 38.59
C CYS A 495 -32.55 8.93 37.82
N LEU A 496 -33.04 7.70 38.10
CA LEU A 496 -32.63 6.48 37.40
C LEU A 496 -32.97 6.55 35.91
N SER A 497 -34.11 7.13 35.52
CA SER A 497 -34.45 7.33 34.11
C SER A 497 -33.53 8.32 33.41
N ALA A 498 -33.05 9.37 34.09
CA ALA A 498 -32.08 10.32 33.52
C ALA A 498 -30.70 9.65 33.35
N ILE A 499 -30.26 8.87 34.33
CA ILE A 499 -29.02 8.10 34.29
C ILE A 499 -29.07 7.05 33.16
N ASN A 500 -30.16 6.27 33.07
CA ASN A 500 -30.37 5.27 32.01
C ASN A 500 -30.33 5.88 30.61
N ALA A 501 -30.95 7.05 30.40
CA ALA A 501 -31.00 7.74 29.11
C ALA A 501 -29.62 8.12 28.56
N VAL A 502 -28.63 8.33 29.43
CA VAL A 502 -27.23 8.59 29.05
C VAL A 502 -26.47 7.29 28.85
N ILE A 503 -26.54 6.37 29.81
CA ILE A 503 -25.74 5.13 29.83
C ILE A 503 -26.07 4.20 28.64
N ILE A 504 -27.34 4.11 28.25
CA ILE A 504 -27.80 3.20 27.18
C ILE A 504 -27.18 3.49 25.80
N LEU A 505 -26.55 4.66 25.63
CA LEU A 505 -25.87 5.06 24.40
C LEU A 505 -24.43 4.50 24.30
N TYR A 506 -23.89 3.93 25.39
CA TYR A 506 -22.49 3.51 25.48
C TYR A 506 -22.34 2.00 25.68
N GLN A 507 -21.30 1.44 25.06
CA GLN A 507 -20.96 0.01 25.13
C GLN A 507 -20.44 -0.41 26.53
N TYR A 508 -20.53 -1.71 26.82
CA TYR A 508 -20.06 -2.35 28.07
C TYR A 508 -20.83 -1.94 29.34
N THR A 509 -22.07 -1.47 29.18
CA THR A 509 -22.90 -0.95 30.28
C THR A 509 -23.92 -1.96 30.83
N ASP A 510 -24.02 -3.16 30.25
CA ASP A 510 -25.08 -4.14 30.50
C ASP A 510 -25.33 -4.43 31.98
N SER A 511 -24.28 -4.75 32.75
CA SER A 511 -24.38 -5.02 34.20
C SER A 511 -24.90 -3.82 35.01
N ARG A 512 -24.61 -2.59 34.57
CA ARG A 512 -25.13 -1.37 35.21
C ARG A 512 -26.57 -1.10 34.79
N LEU A 513 -26.94 -1.39 33.54
CA LEU A 513 -28.31 -1.31 33.05
C LEU A 513 -29.21 -2.34 33.76
N GLU A 514 -28.74 -3.56 34.02
CA GLU A 514 -29.44 -4.56 34.82
C GLU A 514 -29.66 -4.10 36.28
N MET A 515 -28.62 -3.52 36.90
CA MET A 515 -28.73 -2.95 38.26
C MET A 515 -29.75 -1.79 38.32
N ILE A 516 -29.68 -0.85 37.37
CA ILE A 516 -30.63 0.26 37.26
C ILE A 516 -32.05 -0.25 37.00
N LYS A 517 -32.21 -1.29 36.16
CA LYS A 517 -33.50 -1.91 35.92
C LYS A 517 -34.06 -2.55 37.18
N ALA A 518 -33.28 -3.34 37.91
CA ALA A 518 -33.74 -3.94 39.17
C ALA A 518 -34.17 -2.89 40.21
N GLN A 519 -33.44 -1.76 40.29
CA GLN A 519 -33.84 -0.62 41.13
C GLN A 519 -35.10 0.09 40.59
N THR A 520 -35.27 0.18 39.27
CA THR A 520 -36.48 0.74 38.64
C THR A 520 -37.69 -0.13 38.96
N ASP A 521 -37.61 -1.44 38.69
CA ASP A 521 -38.67 -2.43 38.90
C ASP A 521 -39.14 -2.42 40.37
N ALA A 522 -38.20 -2.33 41.34
CA ALA A 522 -38.50 -2.26 42.77
C ALA A 522 -39.18 -0.95 43.21
N ASN A 523 -38.86 0.19 42.58
CA ASN A 523 -39.56 1.46 42.86
C ASN A 523 -40.92 1.52 42.14
N GLU A 524 -41.06 0.88 40.97
CA GLU A 524 -42.37 0.65 40.35
C GLU A 524 -43.27 -0.21 41.25
N ASP A 525 -42.75 -1.27 41.88
CA ASP A 525 -43.52 -2.15 42.78
C ASP A 525 -44.14 -1.39 43.95
N VAL A 526 -43.41 -0.46 44.57
CA VAL A 526 -43.95 0.40 45.65
C VAL A 526 -45.14 1.22 45.16
N LEU A 527 -45.01 1.87 44.00
CA LEU A 527 -46.08 2.70 43.43
C LEU A 527 -47.27 1.87 42.94
N VAL A 528 -47.04 0.71 42.32
CA VAL A 528 -48.09 -0.22 41.89
C VAL A 528 -48.84 -0.76 43.11
N SER A 529 -48.15 -1.20 44.15
CA SER A 529 -48.77 -1.73 45.37
C SER A 529 -49.66 -0.70 46.06
N GLU A 530 -49.18 0.54 46.22
CA GLU A 530 -49.98 1.62 46.81
C GLU A 530 -51.16 2.01 45.91
N GLN A 531 -50.95 2.12 44.59
CA GLN A 531 -52.02 2.49 43.67
C GLN A 531 -53.13 1.43 43.62
N VAL A 532 -52.77 0.13 43.60
CA VAL A 532 -53.72 -0.98 43.70
C VAL A 532 -54.47 -0.92 45.04
N THR A 533 -53.76 -0.70 46.15
CA THR A 533 -54.36 -0.62 47.50
C THR A 533 -55.34 0.56 47.61
N SER A 534 -54.97 1.72 47.07
CA SER A 534 -55.82 2.92 47.02
C SER A 534 -57.09 2.68 46.18
N ILE A 535 -56.96 2.09 44.99
CA ILE A 535 -58.10 1.76 44.12
C ILE A 535 -59.04 0.73 44.79
N LEU A 536 -58.49 -0.34 45.39
CA LEU A 536 -59.29 -1.36 46.09
C LEU A 536 -59.96 -0.79 47.36
N THR A 537 -59.35 0.18 48.02
CA THR A 537 -59.93 0.85 49.20
C THR A 537 -61.07 1.79 48.79
N GLN A 538 -60.85 2.65 47.78
CA GLN A 538 -61.85 3.60 47.29
C GLN A 538 -63.08 2.92 46.64
N THR A 539 -62.90 1.72 46.08
CA THR A 539 -64.00 0.89 45.54
C THR A 539 -64.66 -0.02 46.59
N GLY A 540 -64.14 -0.06 47.83
CA GLY A 540 -64.62 -0.95 48.89
C GLY A 540 -64.28 -2.43 48.69
N LEU A 541 -63.55 -2.79 47.63
CA LEU A 541 -63.19 -4.16 47.31
C LEU A 541 -62.11 -4.74 48.23
N ILE A 542 -61.31 -3.92 48.93
CA ILE A 542 -60.21 -4.42 49.78
C ILE A 542 -60.68 -5.32 50.94
N GLU A 543 -61.77 -4.96 51.61
CA GLU A 543 -62.35 -5.77 52.69
C GLU A 543 -62.99 -7.07 52.16
N ILE A 544 -63.56 -7.00 50.96
CA ILE A 544 -64.21 -8.12 50.29
C ILE A 544 -63.14 -9.11 49.80
N TYR A 545 -62.06 -8.61 49.20
CA TYR A 545 -60.90 -9.38 48.75
C TYR A 545 -60.21 -10.10 49.90
N THR A 546 -59.88 -9.38 50.99
CA THR A 546 -59.21 -9.98 52.15
C THR A 546 -60.05 -11.07 52.82
N LYS A 547 -61.36 -10.87 52.98
CA LYS A 547 -62.28 -11.91 53.49
C LYS A 547 -62.43 -13.09 52.54
N ALA A 548 -62.55 -12.86 51.23
CA ALA A 548 -62.68 -13.92 50.23
C ALA A 548 -61.38 -14.75 50.05
N ALA A 549 -60.22 -14.12 50.19
CA ALA A 549 -58.91 -14.78 50.12
C ALA A 549 -58.61 -15.59 51.39
N ALA A 550 -59.01 -15.09 52.58
CA ALA A 550 -58.86 -15.81 53.85
C ALA A 550 -59.90 -16.93 54.07
N HIS A 551 -60.96 -16.98 53.26
CA HIS A 551 -62.06 -17.92 53.44
C HIS A 551 -61.68 -19.37 53.12
N GLN A 552 -61.89 -20.26 54.11
CA GLN A 552 -61.70 -21.70 53.99
C GLN A 552 -63.04 -22.42 53.82
N PRO A 553 -63.14 -23.49 53.00
CA PRO A 553 -64.39 -24.25 52.78
C PRO A 553 -65.04 -24.85 54.04
N SER A 554 -64.29 -24.91 55.15
CA SER A 554 -64.75 -25.36 56.47
C SER A 554 -65.62 -24.33 57.22
N GLN A 555 -65.71 -23.08 56.75
CA GLN A 555 -66.33 -21.96 57.47
C GLN A 555 -67.80 -21.68 57.09
N GLY A 556 -68.43 -22.54 56.29
CA GLY A 556 -69.79 -22.33 55.78
C GLY A 556 -69.81 -21.56 54.44
N ALA A 557 -70.98 -21.11 54.00
CA ALA A 557 -71.07 -20.37 52.75
C ALA A 557 -70.58 -18.92 52.91
N LEU A 558 -69.82 -18.42 51.93
CA LEU A 558 -69.26 -17.05 51.97
C LEU A 558 -70.30 -15.95 52.18
N SER A 559 -71.54 -16.15 51.72
CA SER A 559 -72.68 -15.25 51.93
C SER A 559 -73.18 -15.16 53.38
N GLU A 560 -72.80 -16.10 54.25
CA GLU A 560 -73.23 -16.17 55.66
C GLU A 560 -72.23 -15.45 56.59
N ILE A 561 -71.14 -14.91 56.05
CA ILE A 561 -70.08 -14.22 56.78
C ILE A 561 -70.37 -12.72 56.85
N ASN A 562 -70.34 -12.14 58.06
CA ASN A 562 -70.63 -10.72 58.30
C ASN A 562 -69.82 -9.77 57.39
N GLY A 563 -70.56 -9.01 56.57
CA GLY A 563 -70.00 -8.04 55.63
C GLY A 563 -69.71 -8.58 54.23
N MET A 564 -70.00 -9.86 53.96
CA MET A 564 -70.01 -10.46 52.61
C MET A 564 -71.43 -10.60 52.05
N ASP A 565 -72.34 -9.74 52.53
CA ASP A 565 -73.74 -9.68 52.11
C ASP A 565 -73.85 -9.28 50.63
N GLY A 566 -74.78 -9.90 49.88
CA GLY A 566 -74.94 -9.64 48.44
C GLY A 566 -75.19 -8.17 48.07
N SER A 567 -75.83 -7.40 48.97
CA SER A 567 -76.05 -5.96 48.80
C SER A 567 -74.76 -5.14 48.90
N ARG A 568 -73.84 -5.50 49.82
CA ARG A 568 -72.53 -4.84 49.95
C ARG A 568 -71.64 -5.13 48.75
N ILE A 569 -71.65 -6.39 48.29
CA ILE A 569 -70.92 -6.80 47.09
C ILE A 569 -71.47 -6.05 45.87
N SER A 570 -72.79 -5.97 45.69
CA SER A 570 -73.40 -5.19 44.61
C SER A 570 -72.97 -3.71 44.64
N ASN A 571 -72.95 -3.07 45.82
CA ASN A 571 -72.52 -1.68 45.96
C ASN A 571 -71.02 -1.51 45.60
N ALA A 572 -70.13 -2.38 46.09
CA ALA A 572 -68.71 -2.33 45.76
C ALA A 572 -68.46 -2.55 44.26
N MET A 573 -69.23 -3.45 43.61
CA MET A 573 -69.17 -3.65 42.16
C MET A 573 -69.64 -2.42 41.38
N THR A 574 -70.67 -1.68 41.84
CA THR A 574 -71.05 -0.42 41.19
C THR A 574 -69.99 0.69 41.31
N LEU A 575 -69.25 0.75 42.43
CA LEU A 575 -68.13 1.67 42.58
C LEU A 575 -66.93 1.26 41.72
N PHE A 576 -66.65 -0.04 41.61
CA PHE A 576 -65.65 -0.58 40.71
C PHE A 576 -66.00 -0.32 39.24
N ASP A 577 -67.27 -0.45 38.84
CA ASP A 577 -67.73 -0.08 37.51
C ASP A 577 -67.59 1.44 37.22
N GLY A 578 -67.71 2.28 38.25
CA GLY A 578 -67.34 3.69 38.18
C GLY A 578 -65.86 3.90 37.87
N PHE A 579 -64.96 3.17 38.55
CA PHE A 579 -63.53 3.15 38.25
C PHE A 579 -63.24 2.65 36.82
N LEU A 580 -63.85 1.55 36.37
CA LEU A 580 -63.68 1.04 35.00
C LEU A 580 -64.17 2.03 33.93
N SER A 581 -65.10 2.93 34.28
CA SER A 581 -65.61 3.97 33.38
C SER A 581 -64.71 5.21 33.33
N ASN A 582 -63.98 5.52 34.40
CA ASN A 582 -63.00 6.61 34.42
C ASN A 582 -61.75 6.26 35.27
N PRO A 583 -60.78 5.50 34.73
CA PRO A 583 -59.60 5.08 35.50
C PRO A 583 -58.67 6.24 35.91
N ASP A 584 -58.68 7.35 35.16
CA ASP A 584 -57.75 8.46 35.39
C ASP A 584 -58.05 9.25 36.68
N SER A 585 -59.30 9.24 37.20
CA SER A 585 -59.65 9.92 38.46
C SER A 585 -59.19 9.18 39.73
N TYR A 586 -58.63 7.98 39.60
CA TYR A 586 -58.14 7.14 40.70
C TYR A 586 -56.61 6.98 40.69
N ARG A 587 -55.91 7.86 39.97
CA ARG A 587 -54.44 7.87 39.90
C ARG A 587 -53.86 8.65 41.08
N LEU A 588 -52.73 8.20 41.60
CA LEU A 588 -51.94 8.96 42.57
C LEU A 588 -51.32 10.18 41.87
N ASP A 589 -51.39 11.35 42.49
CA ASP A 589 -50.80 12.60 41.96
C ASP A 589 -49.29 12.46 41.72
N GLN A 590 -48.61 11.67 42.57
CA GLN A 590 -47.20 11.32 42.43
C GLN A 590 -46.90 10.64 41.08
N CYS A 591 -47.80 9.79 40.57
CA CYS A 591 -47.62 9.12 39.28
C CYS A 591 -47.69 10.09 38.07
N ALA A 592 -48.26 11.29 38.25
CA ALA A 592 -48.22 12.34 37.23
C ALA A 592 -46.84 13.03 37.15
N LYS A 593 -46.09 13.08 38.25
CA LYS A 593 -44.73 13.65 38.34
C LYS A 593 -43.62 12.75 37.77
N ILE A 594 -43.96 11.55 37.29
CA ILE A 594 -43.02 10.64 36.64
C ILE A 594 -42.70 11.17 35.23
N SER A 595 -41.43 11.52 35.01
CA SER A 595 -40.90 12.06 33.75
C SER A 595 -40.92 11.04 32.62
N SER A 596 -40.62 9.78 32.93
CA SER A 596 -40.53 8.72 31.93
C SER A 596 -41.91 8.17 31.55
N VAL A 597 -42.31 8.40 30.29
CA VAL A 597 -43.54 7.83 29.72
C VAL A 597 -43.54 6.30 29.83
N ARG A 598 -42.38 5.64 29.62
CA ARG A 598 -42.27 4.17 29.66
C ARG A 598 -42.53 3.60 31.06
N VAL A 599 -42.00 4.25 32.10
CA VAL A 599 -42.22 3.85 33.51
C VAL A 599 -43.69 4.09 33.89
N ARG A 600 -44.26 5.22 33.49
CA ARG A 600 -45.69 5.51 33.73
C ARG A 600 -46.63 4.53 33.01
N ASP A 601 -46.29 4.13 31.77
CA ASP A 601 -46.97 3.08 31.02
C ASP A 601 -46.86 1.72 31.76
N SER A 602 -45.66 1.37 32.24
CA SER A 602 -45.37 0.13 32.99
C SER A 602 -46.19 0.05 34.26
N ILE A 603 -46.12 1.06 35.13
CA ILE A 603 -46.91 1.15 36.37
C ILE A 603 -48.40 1.02 36.06
N GLN A 604 -48.91 1.73 35.04
CA GLN A 604 -50.33 1.64 34.68
C GLN A 604 -50.73 0.23 34.22
N GLN A 605 -49.91 -0.44 33.41
CA GLN A 605 -50.14 -1.81 32.99
C GLN A 605 -50.13 -2.79 34.19
N ARG A 606 -49.08 -2.73 35.02
CA ARG A 606 -48.88 -3.61 36.18
C ARG A 606 -49.95 -3.41 37.26
N THR A 607 -50.41 -2.18 37.47
CA THR A 607 -51.59 -1.87 38.31
C THR A 607 -52.86 -2.53 37.77
N VAL A 608 -53.12 -2.47 36.45
CA VAL A 608 -54.28 -3.15 35.85
C VAL A 608 -54.15 -4.68 35.96
N GLU A 609 -52.98 -5.25 35.70
CA GLU A 609 -52.73 -6.69 35.84
C GLU A 609 -52.97 -7.18 37.27
N ASN A 610 -52.47 -6.46 38.28
CA ASN A 610 -52.67 -6.78 39.69
C ASN A 610 -54.14 -6.60 40.14
N LEU A 611 -54.85 -5.58 39.65
CA LEU A 611 -56.29 -5.41 39.88
C LEU A 611 -57.11 -6.54 39.26
N VAL A 612 -56.76 -6.98 38.05
CA VAL A 612 -57.40 -8.13 37.37
C VAL A 612 -57.10 -9.43 38.12
N ALA A 613 -55.89 -9.61 38.64
CA ALA A 613 -55.54 -10.75 39.48
C ALA A 613 -56.39 -10.78 40.76
N ALA A 614 -56.46 -9.66 41.51
CA ALA A 614 -57.28 -9.54 42.72
C ALA A 614 -58.78 -9.77 42.44
N TYR A 615 -59.30 -9.20 41.34
CA TYR A 615 -60.68 -9.44 40.90
C TYR A 615 -60.91 -10.90 40.47
N SER A 616 -59.94 -11.58 39.85
CA SER A 616 -60.13 -12.96 39.41
C SER A 616 -60.32 -13.93 40.59
N VAL A 617 -59.60 -13.71 41.70
CA VAL A 617 -59.80 -14.45 42.97
C VAL A 617 -61.20 -14.19 43.54
N LEU A 618 -61.65 -12.92 43.54
CA LEU A 618 -63.02 -12.56 43.94
C LEU A 618 -64.07 -13.24 43.06
N TYR A 619 -63.94 -13.11 41.73
CA TYR A 619 -64.88 -13.65 40.75
C TYR A 619 -65.02 -15.18 40.88
N GLN A 620 -63.92 -15.91 41.02
CA GLN A 620 -63.95 -17.37 41.24
C GLN A 620 -64.74 -17.73 42.50
N LYS A 621 -64.55 -17.00 43.61
CA LYS A 621 -65.26 -17.26 44.87
C LYS A 621 -66.74 -16.84 44.84
N LEU A 622 -67.07 -15.76 44.14
CA LEU A 622 -68.45 -15.25 44.04
C LEU A 622 -69.32 -16.03 43.05
N VAL A 623 -68.72 -16.67 42.04
CA VAL A 623 -69.41 -17.50 41.03
C VAL A 623 -69.55 -18.97 41.48
N ASP A 624 -68.75 -19.41 42.46
CA ASP A 624 -68.84 -20.77 43.02
C ASP A 624 -70.22 -21.01 43.69
N PRO A 625 -71.02 -21.98 43.22
CA PRO A 625 -72.36 -22.24 43.73
C PRO A 625 -72.39 -22.70 45.19
N SER A 626 -71.27 -23.16 45.76
CA SER A 626 -71.16 -23.48 47.19
C SER A 626 -71.34 -22.25 48.10
N ASN A 627 -71.09 -21.04 47.57
CA ASN A 627 -71.10 -19.79 48.33
C ASN A 627 -72.46 -19.06 48.33
N LYS A 628 -73.51 -19.67 47.74
CA LYS A 628 -74.93 -19.26 47.83
C LYS A 628 -75.28 -17.83 47.37
N TYR A 629 -74.44 -17.18 46.56
CA TYR A 629 -74.79 -15.90 45.96
C TYR A 629 -75.88 -16.04 44.88
N SER A 630 -76.90 -15.20 44.95
CA SER A 630 -78.00 -15.18 43.98
C SER A 630 -77.98 -13.88 43.17
N ASN A 631 -77.95 -14.01 41.83
CA ASN A 631 -78.10 -12.93 40.85
C ASN A 631 -77.18 -11.69 41.05
N LEU A 632 -75.88 -11.90 41.30
CA LEU A 632 -74.90 -10.82 41.24
C LEU A 632 -74.57 -10.46 39.78
N CYS A 633 -74.67 -9.17 39.44
CA CYS A 633 -74.28 -8.65 38.13
C CYS A 633 -72.74 -8.46 38.07
N LEU A 634 -72.02 -9.55 37.81
CA LEU A 634 -70.56 -9.56 37.71
C LEU A 634 -70.09 -9.52 36.24
N LYS A 635 -69.10 -8.69 35.94
CA LYS A 635 -68.38 -8.72 34.66
C LYS A 635 -67.40 -9.89 34.64
N THR A 636 -67.21 -10.52 33.48
CA THR A 636 -66.22 -11.61 33.34
C THR A 636 -64.81 -11.05 33.43
N VAL A 637 -63.86 -11.87 33.90
CA VAL A 637 -62.46 -11.45 34.11
C VAL A 637 -61.82 -10.91 32.81
N GLU A 638 -62.23 -11.42 31.64
CA GLU A 638 -61.76 -10.98 30.32
C GLU A 638 -62.28 -9.59 29.90
N GLN A 639 -63.44 -9.15 30.42
CA GLN A 639 -64.04 -7.84 30.09
C GLN A 639 -63.38 -6.67 30.82
N ILE A 640 -62.68 -6.94 31.93
CA ILE A 640 -62.08 -5.90 32.79
C ILE A 640 -60.83 -5.27 32.16
N PRO A 641 -59.86 -6.05 31.64
CA PRO A 641 -58.81 -5.49 30.80
C PRO A 641 -59.42 -4.71 29.64
N PHE A 642 -60.43 -5.25 28.95
CA PHE A 642 -61.03 -4.59 27.79
C PHE A 642 -61.58 -3.20 28.12
N HIS A 643 -62.31 -3.03 29.23
CA HIS A 643 -62.82 -1.72 29.67
C HIS A 643 -61.70 -0.73 30.05
N CYS A 644 -60.71 -1.13 30.85
CA CYS A 644 -59.57 -0.27 31.19
C CYS A 644 -58.67 0.07 29.97
N LEU A 645 -58.54 -0.87 29.04
CA LEU A 645 -57.67 -0.76 27.87
C LEU A 645 -58.34 -0.02 26.71
N THR A 646 -59.66 -0.08 26.50
CA THR A 646 -60.30 0.65 25.38
C THR A 646 -60.07 2.17 25.43
N THR A 647 -60.02 2.75 26.63
CA THR A 647 -59.75 4.19 26.82
C THR A 647 -58.25 4.53 26.73
N THR A 648 -57.38 3.57 27.08
CA THR A 648 -55.93 3.78 27.25
C THR A 648 -55.13 3.38 26.01
N VAL A 649 -55.40 2.20 25.44
CA VAL A 649 -54.64 1.61 24.31
C VAL A 649 -54.82 2.41 23.03
N LEU A 650 -56.03 2.89 22.74
CA LEU A 650 -56.27 3.80 21.60
C LEU A 650 -55.45 5.11 21.72
N ARG A 651 -55.23 5.61 22.94
CA ARG A 651 -54.36 6.77 23.19
C ARG A 651 -52.87 6.40 23.13
N MET A 652 -52.44 5.28 23.72
CA MET A 652 -51.05 4.81 23.66
C MET A 652 -50.57 4.57 22.21
N PHE A 653 -51.39 3.94 21.36
CA PHE A 653 -51.08 3.75 19.95
C PHE A 653 -51.05 5.06 19.15
N GLN A 654 -51.83 6.08 19.54
CA GLN A 654 -51.76 7.42 18.93
C GLN A 654 -50.57 8.24 19.42
N GLN A 655 -50.17 8.11 20.68
CA GLN A 655 -49.16 8.98 21.31
C GLN A 655 -47.73 8.50 21.09
N ARG A 656 -47.45 7.17 21.07
CA ARG A 656 -46.15 6.64 20.59
C ARG A 656 -45.89 6.97 19.12
N ARG A 657 -46.95 7.06 18.29
CA ARG A 657 -46.84 7.37 16.85
C ARG A 657 -46.50 8.83 16.52
N ARG A 658 -46.57 9.78 17.48
CA ARG A 658 -46.39 11.20 17.18
C ARG A 658 -44.92 11.68 17.12
N GLN A 659 -43.97 10.87 17.60
CA GLN A 659 -42.52 11.15 17.54
C GLN A 659 -41.73 10.21 16.60
N GLN A 660 -42.33 9.17 16.02
CA GLN A 660 -41.63 8.12 15.23
C GLN A 660 -42.06 8.04 13.75
N ASN A 661 -42.59 9.11 13.16
CA ASN A 661 -43.02 9.14 11.76
C ASN A 661 -42.40 10.30 10.96
N PHE A 662 -41.31 10.90 11.47
CA PHE A 662 -40.69 12.07 10.84
C PHE A 662 -40.18 11.74 9.44
N GLY A 663 -39.53 10.58 9.26
CA GLY A 663 -39.12 10.09 7.95
C GLY A 663 -40.28 9.87 6.97
N VAL A 664 -41.45 9.43 7.47
CA VAL A 664 -42.66 9.24 6.65
C VAL A 664 -43.26 10.58 6.21
N TYR A 665 -43.30 11.58 7.10
CA TYR A 665 -43.78 12.92 6.74
C TYR A 665 -42.84 13.62 5.75
N LEU A 666 -41.52 13.49 5.92
CA LEU A 666 -40.53 13.98 4.95
C LEU A 666 -40.68 13.28 3.59
N LEU A 667 -40.88 11.96 3.58
CA LEU A 667 -41.11 11.22 2.34
C LEU A 667 -42.38 11.71 1.63
N ALA A 668 -43.49 11.88 2.37
CA ALA A 668 -44.74 12.39 1.82
C ALA A 668 -44.59 13.81 1.25
N TYR A 669 -43.89 14.70 1.95
CA TYR A 669 -43.56 16.04 1.46
C TYR A 669 -42.73 15.98 0.16
N GLN A 670 -41.70 15.13 0.12
CA GLN A 670 -40.84 15.01 -1.05
C GLN A 670 -41.52 14.33 -2.26
N LEU A 671 -42.50 13.45 -2.03
CA LEU A 671 -43.38 12.92 -3.08
C LEU A 671 -44.29 14.03 -3.64
N LEU A 672 -44.87 14.87 -2.78
CA LEU A 672 -45.71 16.01 -3.17
C LEU A 672 -44.95 17.12 -3.91
N GLN A 673 -43.65 17.29 -3.65
CA GLN A 673 -42.80 18.31 -4.28
C GLN A 673 -42.31 17.91 -5.70
N ASN A 674 -42.49 16.65 -6.13
CA ASN A 674 -41.95 16.16 -7.41
C ASN A 674 -43.03 16.05 -8.50
N ASP A 675 -42.98 16.91 -9.52
CA ASP A 675 -44.01 17.04 -10.58
C ASP A 675 -44.30 15.75 -11.39
N TYR A 676 -43.35 14.81 -11.45
CA TYR A 676 -43.54 13.55 -12.17
C TYR A 676 -42.68 12.42 -11.59
N ILE A 677 -43.37 11.39 -11.08
CA ILE A 677 -42.80 10.15 -10.56
C ILE A 677 -43.33 8.99 -11.44
N PRO A 678 -42.45 8.15 -12.03
CA PRO A 678 -42.89 6.99 -12.81
C PRO A 678 -43.75 6.00 -11.99
N PRO A 679 -44.73 5.33 -12.62
CA PRO A 679 -45.80 4.63 -11.91
C PRO A 679 -45.32 3.44 -11.08
N VAL A 680 -44.37 2.63 -11.55
CA VAL A 680 -43.89 1.47 -10.77
C VAL A 680 -43.05 1.91 -9.59
N THR A 681 -42.21 2.94 -9.76
CA THR A 681 -41.46 3.59 -8.69
C THR A 681 -42.41 4.15 -7.62
N LEU A 682 -43.48 4.84 -8.02
CA LEU A 682 -44.48 5.38 -7.10
C LEU A 682 -45.22 4.27 -6.33
N VAL A 683 -45.71 3.25 -7.04
CA VAL A 683 -46.42 2.11 -6.42
C VAL A 683 -45.51 1.34 -5.46
N ALA A 684 -44.23 1.13 -5.80
CA ALA A 684 -43.27 0.45 -4.93
C ALA A 684 -42.97 1.25 -3.64
N ILE A 685 -42.93 2.58 -3.71
CA ILE A 685 -42.74 3.46 -2.54
C ILE A 685 -44.01 3.44 -1.66
N LEU A 686 -45.19 3.63 -2.27
CA LEU A 686 -46.47 3.62 -1.55
C LEU A 686 -46.75 2.27 -0.88
N PHE A 687 -46.41 1.15 -1.54
CA PHE A 687 -46.54 -0.19 -0.98
C PHE A 687 -45.64 -0.39 0.27
N GLN A 688 -44.36 -0.01 0.20
CA GLN A 688 -43.44 -0.14 1.33
C GLN A 688 -43.83 0.80 2.49
N MET A 689 -44.29 2.00 2.19
CA MET A 689 -44.86 2.92 3.18
C MET A 689 -46.13 2.34 3.84
N ALA A 690 -47.03 1.70 3.07
CA ALA A 690 -48.22 1.07 3.59
C ALA A 690 -47.92 -0.15 4.50
N VAL A 691 -46.92 -0.94 4.15
CA VAL A 691 -46.41 -2.06 4.98
C VAL A 691 -45.83 -1.51 6.29
N PHE A 692 -44.96 -0.51 6.24
CA PHE A 692 -44.37 0.12 7.43
C PHE A 692 -45.42 0.74 8.37
N LEU A 693 -46.45 1.40 7.81
CA LEU A 693 -47.55 1.98 8.59
C LEU A 693 -48.52 0.92 9.17
N GLY A 694 -48.38 -0.35 8.79
CA GLY A 694 -49.17 -1.47 9.30
C GLY A 694 -50.51 -1.68 8.59
N PHE A 695 -50.72 -1.11 7.40
CA PHE A 695 -51.92 -1.35 6.59
C PHE A 695 -51.96 -2.76 5.95
N VAL A 696 -50.88 -3.55 6.09
CA VAL A 696 -50.78 -4.93 5.62
C VAL A 696 -50.62 -5.87 6.84
N PRO A 697 -51.72 -6.38 7.42
CA PRO A 697 -51.69 -7.18 8.66
C PRO A 697 -50.75 -8.40 8.68
N PRO A 698 -50.56 -9.20 7.61
CA PRO A 698 -49.66 -10.37 7.68
C PRO A 698 -48.18 -9.99 7.82
N ILE A 699 -47.79 -8.77 7.42
CA ILE A 699 -46.40 -8.27 7.38
C ILE A 699 -46.29 -6.96 8.19
N GLY A 700 -46.97 -6.89 9.34
CA GLY A 700 -46.97 -5.69 10.20
C GLY A 700 -45.64 -5.45 10.93
N PRO A 701 -45.27 -4.17 11.22
CA PRO A 701 -43.95 -3.77 11.74
C PRO A 701 -43.57 -4.37 13.09
N TRP A 702 -44.52 -4.86 13.88
CA TRP A 702 -44.22 -5.57 15.14
C TRP A 702 -43.53 -6.93 14.92
N LYS A 703 -43.65 -7.52 13.72
CA LYS A 703 -42.97 -8.78 13.36
C LYS A 703 -41.56 -8.58 12.77
N THR A 704 -41.04 -7.35 12.68
CA THR A 704 -39.76 -7.08 11.98
C THR A 704 -38.57 -7.83 12.56
N ARG A 705 -38.48 -7.98 13.89
CA ARG A 705 -37.41 -8.76 14.54
C ARG A 705 -37.58 -10.27 14.38
N GLU A 706 -38.81 -10.75 14.15
CA GLU A 706 -39.12 -12.18 13.98
C GLU A 706 -38.95 -12.63 12.52
N MET A 707 -39.30 -11.76 11.57
CA MET A 707 -39.37 -12.05 10.13
C MET A 707 -38.17 -11.55 9.31
N CYS A 708 -37.10 -11.08 9.96
CA CYS A 708 -35.88 -10.67 9.26
C CYS A 708 -35.20 -11.83 8.53
N LEU A 709 -34.36 -11.52 7.54
CA LEU A 709 -33.56 -12.52 6.85
C LEU A 709 -32.50 -13.07 7.84
N LEU A 710 -32.62 -14.35 8.18
CA LEU A 710 -31.64 -15.07 9.01
C LEU A 710 -31.25 -16.35 8.25
N PRO A 711 -30.04 -16.46 7.68
CA PRO A 711 -29.65 -17.58 6.83
C PRO A 711 -29.83 -18.94 7.51
N SER A 712 -29.41 -19.07 8.78
CA SER A 712 -29.56 -20.30 9.57
C SER A 712 -31.01 -20.80 9.70
N ARG A 713 -32.00 -19.90 9.83
CA ARG A 713 -33.43 -20.27 9.89
C ARG A 713 -33.99 -20.68 8.52
N ILE A 714 -33.58 -20.00 7.45
CA ILE A 714 -34.03 -20.28 6.09
C ILE A 714 -33.54 -21.67 5.67
N ILE A 715 -32.27 -21.99 5.94
CA ILE A 715 -31.67 -23.28 5.60
C ILE A 715 -32.23 -24.39 6.52
N ASN A 716 -32.13 -24.24 7.84
CA ASN A 716 -32.39 -25.34 8.78
C ASN A 716 -33.89 -25.56 9.12
N ARG A 717 -34.75 -24.56 8.86
CA ARG A 717 -36.21 -24.65 9.15
C ARG A 717 -37.10 -24.40 7.94
N HIS A 718 -36.53 -24.20 6.76
CA HIS A 718 -37.26 -23.96 5.51
C HIS A 718 -38.25 -22.78 5.59
N GLU A 719 -37.92 -21.75 6.37
CA GLU A 719 -38.74 -20.54 6.58
C GLU A 719 -38.64 -19.57 5.37
N TRP A 720 -38.85 -20.06 4.14
CA TRP A 720 -38.61 -19.36 2.86
C TRP A 720 -39.32 -18.00 2.74
N ILE A 721 -40.48 -17.84 3.38
CA ILE A 721 -41.26 -16.58 3.36
C ILE A 721 -40.47 -15.37 3.90
N ARG A 722 -39.47 -15.62 4.76
CA ARG A 722 -38.57 -14.60 5.32
C ARG A 722 -37.65 -13.99 4.24
N MET A 723 -37.43 -14.67 3.11
CA MET A 723 -36.68 -14.14 1.96
C MET A 723 -37.40 -13.01 1.21
N LEU A 724 -38.74 -13.01 1.20
CA LEU A 724 -39.53 -11.96 0.57
C LEU A 724 -39.96 -10.89 1.59
N ALA A 725 -40.37 -11.30 2.80
CA ALA A 725 -40.83 -10.39 3.84
C ALA A 725 -39.73 -9.40 4.28
N SER A 726 -38.48 -9.86 4.42
CA SER A 726 -37.35 -9.03 4.85
C SER A 726 -36.99 -7.88 3.91
N VAL A 727 -37.25 -8.01 2.60
CA VAL A 727 -36.97 -6.99 1.59
C VAL A 727 -37.91 -5.79 1.68
N VAL A 728 -39.15 -6.02 2.13
CA VAL A 728 -40.23 -5.02 2.20
C VAL A 728 -40.30 -4.37 3.60
N MET A 729 -39.93 -5.13 4.63
CA MET A 729 -39.88 -4.67 6.02
C MET A 729 -38.74 -3.69 6.27
N HIS A 730 -38.94 -2.76 7.21
CA HIS A 730 -37.96 -1.75 7.61
C HIS A 730 -37.94 -1.63 9.15
N GLY A 731 -36.75 -1.38 9.73
CA GLY A 731 -36.55 -1.34 11.19
C GLY A 731 -36.99 -0.02 11.85
N ASP A 732 -36.88 1.08 11.13
CA ASP A 732 -37.04 2.46 11.61
C ASP A 732 -37.49 3.40 10.47
N ASP A 733 -37.98 4.59 10.82
CA ASP A 733 -38.60 5.53 9.87
C ASP A 733 -37.59 6.27 8.99
N MET A 734 -36.39 6.54 9.50
CA MET A 734 -35.31 7.19 8.74
C MET A 734 -34.68 6.23 7.73
N HIS A 735 -34.49 4.95 8.07
CA HIS A 735 -34.07 3.90 7.14
C HIS A 735 -35.10 3.70 6.01
N LEU A 736 -36.40 3.71 6.31
CA LEU A 736 -37.44 3.74 5.26
C LEU A 736 -37.29 4.99 4.38
N TYR A 737 -37.18 6.18 4.98
CA TYR A 737 -37.03 7.44 4.24
C TYR A 737 -35.84 7.40 3.27
N TYR A 738 -34.63 7.09 3.76
CA TYR A 738 -33.44 7.04 2.90
C TYR A 738 -33.53 5.98 1.81
N ASN A 739 -34.10 4.79 2.10
CA ASN A 739 -34.32 3.77 1.09
C ASN A 739 -35.30 4.25 0.01
N MET A 740 -36.41 4.88 0.39
CA MET A 740 -37.44 5.32 -0.56
C MET A 740 -37.03 6.54 -1.37
N VAL A 741 -36.26 7.47 -0.81
CA VAL A 741 -35.64 8.60 -1.56
C VAL A 741 -34.58 8.09 -2.55
N SER A 742 -33.78 7.11 -2.12
CA SER A 742 -32.79 6.42 -2.98
C SER A 742 -33.48 5.67 -4.13
N LEU A 743 -34.62 5.02 -3.87
CA LEU A 743 -35.48 4.40 -4.88
C LEU A 743 -36.06 5.44 -5.85
N LEU A 744 -36.61 6.54 -5.32
CA LEU A 744 -37.21 7.63 -6.10
C LEU A 744 -36.21 8.21 -7.12
N TRP A 745 -34.98 8.53 -6.67
CA TRP A 745 -33.95 9.09 -7.53
C TRP A 745 -33.46 8.10 -8.61
N LYS A 746 -33.23 6.82 -8.25
CA LYS A 746 -32.78 5.78 -9.19
C LYS A 746 -33.88 5.40 -10.19
N GLY A 747 -35.10 5.18 -9.69
CA GLY A 747 -36.28 4.80 -10.46
C GLY A 747 -36.71 5.88 -11.46
N ARG A 748 -36.67 7.16 -11.08
CA ARG A 748 -37.03 8.28 -11.97
C ARG A 748 -36.21 8.32 -13.28
N ARG A 749 -34.97 7.83 -13.27
CA ARG A 749 -34.13 7.67 -14.47
C ARG A 749 -34.24 6.29 -15.12
N LEU A 750 -34.18 5.22 -14.32
CA LEU A 750 -34.16 3.84 -14.84
C LEU A 750 -35.50 3.43 -15.44
N GLU A 751 -36.62 3.72 -14.79
CA GLU A 751 -37.95 3.35 -15.28
C GLU A 751 -38.30 4.09 -16.59
N LYS A 752 -37.95 5.37 -16.69
CA LYS A 752 -38.11 6.16 -17.93
C LYS A 752 -37.32 5.60 -19.12
N ARG A 753 -36.20 4.91 -18.87
CA ARG A 753 -35.32 4.38 -19.92
C ARG A 753 -35.60 2.91 -20.27
N LEU A 754 -36.08 2.13 -19.30
CA LEU A 754 -36.34 0.70 -19.45
C LEU A 754 -37.81 0.39 -19.74
N GLY A 755 -38.72 1.33 -19.49
CA GLY A 755 -40.16 1.11 -19.49
C GLY A 755 -40.64 0.50 -18.17
N SER A 756 -41.85 0.88 -17.73
CA SER A 756 -42.40 0.48 -16.43
C SER A 756 -42.50 -1.04 -16.26
N TRP A 757 -42.93 -1.77 -17.29
CA TRP A 757 -43.06 -3.24 -17.24
C TRP A 757 -41.72 -3.93 -16.99
N ARG A 758 -40.71 -3.64 -17.81
CA ARG A 758 -39.37 -4.21 -17.68
C ARG A 758 -38.70 -3.81 -16.37
N PHE A 759 -38.92 -2.58 -15.90
CA PHE A 759 -38.43 -2.11 -14.61
C PHE A 759 -39.06 -2.89 -13.43
N LEU A 760 -40.37 -3.18 -13.48
CA LEU A 760 -41.05 -4.03 -12.49
C LEU A 760 -40.44 -5.44 -12.43
N LEU A 761 -40.21 -6.07 -13.59
CA LEU A 761 -39.58 -7.39 -13.66
C LEU A 761 -38.16 -7.38 -13.07
N ILE A 762 -37.38 -6.32 -13.31
CA ILE A 762 -36.04 -6.14 -12.74
C ILE A 762 -36.11 -5.98 -11.22
N LEU A 763 -37.03 -5.16 -10.69
CA LEU A 763 -37.21 -4.98 -9.24
C LEU A 763 -37.54 -6.30 -8.52
N LEU A 764 -38.49 -7.08 -9.06
CA LEU A 764 -38.87 -8.38 -8.50
C LEU A 764 -37.72 -9.40 -8.58
N THR A 765 -37.02 -9.43 -9.72
CA THR A 765 -35.86 -10.31 -9.92
C THR A 765 -34.73 -9.97 -8.96
N PHE A 766 -34.45 -8.68 -8.74
CA PHE A 766 -33.44 -8.22 -7.79
C PHE A 766 -33.84 -8.56 -6.35
N ALA A 767 -35.09 -8.31 -5.94
CA ALA A 767 -35.57 -8.65 -4.59
C ALA A 767 -35.32 -10.12 -4.22
N ILE A 768 -35.67 -11.05 -5.12
CA ILE A 768 -35.45 -12.48 -4.91
C ILE A 768 -33.95 -12.82 -4.96
N SER A 769 -33.23 -12.31 -5.97
CA SER A 769 -31.81 -12.63 -6.19
C SER A 769 -30.91 -12.10 -5.07
N THR A 770 -31.21 -10.95 -4.47
CA THR A 770 -30.44 -10.42 -3.33
C THR A 770 -30.64 -11.25 -2.08
N SER A 771 -31.86 -11.70 -1.78
CA SER A 771 -32.12 -12.58 -0.64
C SER A 771 -31.43 -13.95 -0.81
N ILE A 772 -31.40 -14.50 -2.04
CA ILE A 772 -30.60 -15.69 -2.35
C ILE A 772 -29.10 -15.40 -2.17
N GLY A 773 -28.62 -14.28 -2.70
CA GLY A 773 -27.21 -13.87 -2.62
C GLY A 773 -26.69 -13.72 -1.20
N ILE A 774 -27.49 -13.17 -0.27
CA ILE A 774 -27.12 -13.06 1.14
C ILE A 774 -26.96 -14.45 1.77
N VAL A 775 -27.94 -15.35 1.58
CA VAL A 775 -27.87 -16.72 2.11
C VAL A 775 -26.66 -17.47 1.52
N ALA A 776 -26.40 -17.34 0.21
CA ALA A 776 -25.27 -17.98 -0.45
C ALA A 776 -23.91 -17.43 0.03
N LEU A 777 -23.79 -16.12 0.28
CA LEU A 777 -22.58 -15.52 0.83
C LEU A 777 -22.33 -15.94 2.29
N SER A 778 -23.37 -16.01 3.13
CA SER A 778 -23.22 -16.51 4.51
C SER A 778 -22.79 -17.97 4.54
N VAL A 779 -23.36 -18.83 3.67
CA VAL A 779 -22.92 -20.24 3.51
C VAL A 779 -21.46 -20.30 3.04
N LEU A 780 -21.08 -19.54 2.00
CA LEU A 780 -19.72 -19.54 1.47
C LEU A 780 -18.69 -19.09 2.54
N ALA A 781 -19.01 -18.06 3.31
CA ALA A 781 -18.13 -17.54 4.36
C ALA A 781 -17.93 -18.55 5.51
N THR A 782 -19.00 -19.23 5.95
CA THR A 782 -18.92 -20.20 7.06
C THR A 782 -18.34 -21.54 6.61
N ASP A 783 -18.85 -22.13 5.52
CA ASP A 783 -18.55 -23.52 5.14
C ASP A 783 -17.31 -23.66 4.25
N VAL A 784 -16.98 -22.65 3.42
CA VAL A 784 -15.87 -22.71 2.45
C VAL A 784 -14.66 -21.88 2.88
N LEU A 785 -14.88 -20.72 3.50
CA LEU A 785 -13.79 -19.86 4.01
C LEU A 785 -13.48 -20.10 5.50
N HIS A 786 -14.22 -20.98 6.18
CA HIS A 786 -14.10 -21.31 7.60
C HIS A 786 -14.19 -20.11 8.57
N LEU A 787 -14.76 -18.98 8.14
CA LEU A 787 -14.88 -17.74 8.93
C LEU A 787 -16.07 -17.81 9.92
N HIS A 788 -16.00 -18.74 10.87
CA HIS A 788 -17.07 -18.97 11.85
C HIS A 788 -17.26 -17.77 12.81
N ASP A 789 -16.18 -17.10 13.20
CA ASP A 789 -16.18 -16.01 14.20
C ASP A 789 -16.96 -14.75 13.77
N LEU A 790 -17.25 -14.59 12.47
CA LEU A 790 -17.99 -13.43 11.94
C LEU A 790 -19.51 -13.50 12.16
N GLY A 791 -20.06 -14.61 12.66
CA GLY A 791 -21.48 -14.72 13.04
C GLY A 791 -22.50 -14.57 11.90
N LEU A 792 -22.08 -14.59 10.63
CA LEU A 792 -22.87 -14.23 9.44
C LEU A 792 -24.12 -15.11 9.19
N MET A 793 -24.19 -16.29 9.81
CA MET A 793 -25.38 -17.16 9.80
C MET A 793 -26.49 -16.71 10.76
N HIS A 794 -26.16 -15.84 11.71
CA HIS A 794 -27.05 -15.31 12.75
C HIS A 794 -27.25 -13.79 12.67
N GLN A 795 -26.64 -13.10 11.70
CA GLN A 795 -26.93 -11.68 11.43
C GLN A 795 -28.33 -11.54 10.80
N CYS A 796 -29.13 -10.64 11.36
CA CYS A 796 -30.54 -10.38 11.00
C CYS A 796 -30.59 -9.21 10.01
N ALA A 797 -30.86 -9.48 8.72
CA ALA A 797 -30.93 -8.44 7.68
C ALA A 797 -32.39 -8.08 7.31
N VAL A 798 -32.65 -6.78 7.15
CA VAL A 798 -33.97 -6.19 6.86
C VAL A 798 -33.77 -4.95 5.98
N GLY A 799 -34.68 -4.72 5.02
CA GLY A 799 -34.75 -3.49 4.23
C GLY A 799 -34.51 -3.69 2.73
N PHE A 800 -34.93 -2.70 1.96
CA PHE A 800 -34.84 -2.70 0.49
C PHE A 800 -33.41 -2.41 -0.03
N SER A 801 -32.44 -2.16 0.86
CA SER A 801 -31.12 -1.61 0.51
C SER A 801 -30.31 -2.49 -0.45
N GLY A 802 -30.36 -3.81 -0.33
CA GLY A 802 -29.71 -4.73 -1.27
C GLY A 802 -30.18 -4.53 -2.72
N VAL A 803 -31.48 -4.30 -2.92
CA VAL A 803 -32.06 -4.00 -4.25
C VAL A 803 -31.60 -2.62 -4.74
N LEU A 804 -31.47 -1.63 -3.85
CA LEU A 804 -30.96 -0.30 -4.18
C LEU A 804 -29.49 -0.31 -4.62
N PHE A 805 -28.66 -1.18 -4.04
CA PHE A 805 -27.28 -1.39 -4.49
C PHE A 805 -27.23 -2.09 -5.86
N ALA A 806 -28.08 -3.09 -6.12
CA ALA A 806 -28.20 -3.70 -7.44
C ALA A 806 -28.66 -2.67 -8.50
N LEU A 807 -29.64 -1.83 -8.17
CA LEU A 807 -30.07 -0.70 -9.00
C LEU A 807 -28.98 0.38 -9.17
N LYS A 808 -28.09 0.59 -8.19
CA LYS A 808 -26.96 1.51 -8.32
C LYS A 808 -25.96 1.02 -9.37
N VAL A 809 -25.60 -0.26 -9.35
CA VAL A 809 -24.75 -0.89 -10.40
C VAL A 809 -25.43 -0.81 -11.77
N LEU A 810 -26.75 -1.01 -11.84
CA LEU A 810 -27.51 -0.85 -13.08
C LEU A 810 -27.53 0.61 -13.57
N HIS A 811 -27.63 1.58 -12.66
CA HIS A 811 -27.56 3.00 -12.99
C HIS A 811 -26.18 3.41 -13.50
N THR A 812 -25.09 3.02 -12.82
CA THR A 812 -23.72 3.39 -13.24
C THR A 812 -23.31 2.73 -14.56
N THR A 813 -23.86 1.56 -14.89
CA THR A 813 -23.62 0.90 -16.19
C THR A 813 -24.43 1.52 -17.33
N TYR A 814 -25.67 1.96 -17.11
CA TYR A 814 -26.44 2.68 -18.13
C TYR A 814 -26.01 4.15 -18.31
N PHE A 815 -25.48 4.79 -17.27
CA PHE A 815 -25.06 6.19 -17.28
C PHE A 815 -23.57 6.33 -16.86
N PRO A 816 -22.60 5.87 -17.69
CA PRO A 816 -21.20 5.75 -17.28
C PRO A 816 -20.40 7.07 -17.31
N TYR A 817 -20.86 8.09 -18.04
CA TYR A 817 -20.12 9.35 -18.26
C TYR A 817 -20.52 10.51 -17.33
N GLU A 818 -21.40 10.27 -16.36
CA GLU A 818 -21.70 11.25 -15.29
C GLU A 818 -20.85 10.93 -14.06
N ASP A 819 -20.14 11.93 -13.53
CA ASP A 819 -19.47 11.81 -12.23
C ASP A 819 -20.52 11.59 -11.15
N ALA A 820 -20.43 10.46 -10.47
CA ALA A 820 -21.38 10.11 -9.42
C ALA A 820 -21.03 10.88 -8.15
N MET A 821 -21.88 11.83 -7.78
CA MET A 821 -21.68 12.57 -6.52
C MET A 821 -21.99 11.69 -5.31
N LEU A 822 -20.97 11.41 -4.50
CA LEU A 822 -21.11 10.80 -3.19
C LEU A 822 -21.76 11.82 -2.26
N LEU A 823 -22.91 11.46 -1.66
CA LEU A 823 -23.77 12.32 -0.83
C LEU A 823 -24.13 13.70 -1.43
N GLY A 824 -23.93 13.91 -2.73
CA GLY A 824 -24.22 15.19 -3.41
C GLY A 824 -23.12 16.26 -3.33
N TRP A 825 -21.93 15.97 -2.79
CA TRP A 825 -20.86 16.98 -2.63
C TRP A 825 -19.48 16.56 -3.17
N MET A 826 -19.17 15.26 -3.28
CA MET A 826 -17.88 14.78 -3.81
C MET A 826 -18.06 14.03 -5.14
N PRO A 827 -17.52 14.52 -6.28
CA PRO A 827 -17.58 13.79 -7.54
C PRO A 827 -16.63 12.58 -7.51
N ILE A 828 -17.17 11.39 -7.76
CA ILE A 828 -16.40 10.14 -7.86
C ILE A 828 -16.66 9.51 -9.24
N PRO A 829 -15.61 8.99 -9.93
CA PRO A 829 -15.79 8.26 -11.17
C PRO A 829 -16.81 7.13 -11.02
N SER A 830 -17.79 7.08 -11.93
CA SER A 830 -18.94 6.15 -11.92
C SER A 830 -18.58 4.69 -11.61
N ARG A 831 -17.42 4.22 -12.10
CA ARG A 831 -16.81 2.89 -11.83
C ARG A 831 -16.57 2.55 -10.35
N TYR A 832 -16.29 3.55 -9.50
CA TYR A 832 -15.99 3.35 -8.07
C TYR A 832 -17.15 3.76 -7.16
N ALA A 833 -18.20 4.39 -7.70
CA ALA A 833 -19.29 4.97 -6.94
C ALA A 833 -19.99 3.96 -6.00
N CYS A 834 -20.26 2.74 -6.47
CA CYS A 834 -20.91 1.70 -5.65
C CYS A 834 -20.03 1.23 -4.48
N TRP A 835 -18.72 1.16 -4.67
CA TRP A 835 -17.75 0.74 -3.65
C TRP A 835 -17.49 1.85 -2.62
N ALA A 836 -17.41 3.10 -3.07
CA ALA A 836 -17.32 4.27 -2.19
C ALA A 836 -18.60 4.44 -1.34
N GLU A 837 -19.79 4.23 -1.92
CA GLU A 837 -21.08 4.27 -1.21
C GLU A 837 -21.21 3.11 -0.21
N LEU A 838 -20.69 1.91 -0.52
CA LEU A 838 -20.61 0.79 0.43
C LEU A 838 -19.74 1.11 1.65
N ILE A 839 -18.51 1.60 1.43
CA ILE A 839 -17.58 1.96 2.52
C ILE A 839 -18.17 3.09 3.37
N LEU A 840 -18.71 4.12 2.74
CA LEU A 840 -19.32 5.26 3.42
C LEU A 840 -20.51 4.85 4.29
N ILE A 841 -21.41 3.99 3.79
CA ILE A 841 -22.55 3.51 4.57
C ILE A 841 -22.08 2.63 5.74
N GLN A 842 -21.04 1.82 5.57
CA GLN A 842 -20.49 1.02 6.67
C GLN A 842 -19.82 1.88 7.75
N LEU A 843 -19.27 3.05 7.40
CA LEU A 843 -18.71 4.03 8.34
C LEU A 843 -19.80 4.84 9.07
N LEU A 844 -20.87 5.22 8.36
CA LEU A 844 -21.96 6.03 8.94
C LEU A 844 -23.00 5.21 9.73
N ALA A 845 -23.17 3.94 9.38
CA ALA A 845 -24.16 3.04 9.98
C ALA A 845 -23.57 1.62 10.11
N PRO A 846 -22.67 1.38 11.10
CA PRO A 846 -22.00 0.09 11.26
C PRO A 846 -22.96 -1.08 11.55
N GLU A 847 -24.14 -0.78 12.09
CA GLU A 847 -25.25 -1.73 12.32
C GLU A 847 -25.89 -2.26 11.01
N ALA A 848 -25.61 -1.63 9.86
CA ALA A 848 -26.16 -2.08 8.58
C ALA A 848 -25.46 -3.35 8.08
N SER A 849 -26.21 -4.25 7.42
CA SER A 849 -25.65 -5.50 6.93
C SER A 849 -24.74 -5.29 5.71
N PHE A 850 -23.43 -5.30 5.95
CA PHE A 850 -22.38 -5.32 4.92
C PHE A 850 -22.64 -6.39 3.85
N VAL A 851 -22.96 -7.62 4.29
CA VAL A 851 -23.27 -8.75 3.39
C VAL A 851 -24.53 -8.48 2.55
N GLY A 852 -25.54 -7.81 3.12
CA GLY A 852 -26.73 -7.35 2.41
C GLY A 852 -26.42 -6.41 1.24
N HIS A 853 -25.56 -5.42 1.47
CA HIS A 853 -25.15 -4.47 0.44
C HIS A 853 -24.20 -5.10 -0.59
N LEU A 854 -23.26 -5.94 -0.16
CA LEU A 854 -22.36 -6.70 -1.04
C LEU A 854 -23.13 -7.65 -1.97
N ALA A 855 -24.12 -8.38 -1.46
CA ALA A 855 -25.02 -9.20 -2.26
C ALA A 855 -25.75 -8.37 -3.33
N GLY A 856 -26.20 -7.16 -2.97
CA GLY A 856 -26.77 -6.19 -3.90
C GLY A 856 -25.83 -5.85 -5.06
N ILE A 857 -24.58 -5.51 -4.77
CA ILE A 857 -23.57 -5.19 -5.80
C ILE A 857 -23.32 -6.41 -6.71
N LEU A 858 -23.14 -7.60 -6.13
CA LEU A 858 -22.91 -8.83 -6.90
C LEU A 858 -24.10 -9.20 -7.80
N VAL A 859 -25.34 -9.07 -7.31
CA VAL A 859 -26.55 -9.28 -8.13
C VAL A 859 -26.66 -8.26 -9.26
N GLY A 860 -26.32 -6.99 -9.00
CA GLY A 860 -26.24 -5.96 -10.03
C GLY A 860 -25.23 -6.31 -11.14
N LEU A 861 -24.05 -6.80 -10.77
CA LEU A 861 -23.02 -7.27 -11.71
C LEU A 861 -23.46 -8.54 -12.47
N LEU A 862 -24.15 -9.46 -11.79
CA LEU A 862 -24.72 -10.68 -12.39
C LEU A 862 -25.85 -10.38 -13.39
N TYR A 863 -26.54 -9.24 -13.25
CA TYR A 863 -27.46 -8.74 -14.25
C TYR A 863 -26.74 -8.06 -15.42
N THR A 864 -25.76 -7.18 -15.16
CA THR A 864 -25.13 -6.40 -16.24
C THR A 864 -24.19 -7.23 -17.11
N TYR A 865 -23.49 -8.23 -16.53
CA TYR A 865 -22.50 -9.06 -17.22
C TYR A 865 -22.83 -10.57 -17.23
N GLY A 866 -23.83 -11.00 -16.48
CA GLY A 866 -24.12 -12.42 -16.23
C GLY A 866 -25.49 -12.92 -16.77
N PRO A 867 -25.93 -14.10 -16.33
CA PRO A 867 -27.11 -14.77 -16.87
C PRO A 867 -28.45 -14.11 -16.48
N LEU A 868 -28.48 -13.28 -15.44
CA LEU A 868 -29.73 -12.78 -14.86
C LEU A 868 -30.50 -11.84 -15.80
N LYS A 869 -29.80 -11.19 -16.75
CA LYS A 869 -30.44 -10.44 -17.83
C LYS A 869 -31.22 -11.34 -18.79
N TYR A 870 -30.64 -12.46 -19.22
CA TYR A 870 -31.34 -13.41 -20.09
C TYR A 870 -32.59 -13.98 -19.43
N PHE A 871 -32.58 -14.19 -18.10
CA PHE A 871 -33.75 -14.61 -17.35
C PHE A 871 -34.89 -13.59 -17.43
N VAL A 872 -34.60 -12.30 -17.21
CA VAL A 872 -35.60 -11.22 -17.37
C VAL A 872 -36.07 -11.08 -18.82
N ASP A 873 -35.16 -11.14 -19.79
CA ASP A 873 -35.50 -11.11 -21.22
C ASP A 873 -36.41 -12.30 -21.62
N CYS A 874 -36.21 -13.48 -21.03
CA CYS A 874 -37.08 -14.65 -21.24
C CYS A 874 -38.46 -14.47 -20.60
N ILE A 875 -38.57 -13.95 -19.38
CA ILE A 875 -39.86 -13.65 -18.75
C ILE A 875 -40.62 -12.61 -19.58
N GLU A 876 -39.94 -11.55 -20.02
CA GLU A 876 -40.53 -10.50 -20.87
C GLU A 876 -41.03 -11.05 -22.21
N ALA A 877 -40.33 -12.02 -22.81
CA ALA A 877 -40.76 -12.69 -24.04
C ALA A 877 -41.92 -13.70 -23.85
N VAL A 878 -41.98 -14.38 -22.69
CA VAL A 878 -43.01 -15.40 -22.40
C VAL A 878 -44.33 -14.79 -21.91
N PHE A 879 -44.30 -13.66 -21.19
CA PHE A 879 -45.50 -13.05 -20.63
C PHE A 879 -46.61 -12.68 -21.65
N PRO A 880 -46.31 -12.02 -22.79
CA PRO A 880 -47.34 -11.69 -23.79
C PRO A 880 -47.92 -12.92 -24.51
N LEU A 881 -47.23 -14.07 -24.50
CA LEU A 881 -47.73 -15.34 -25.04
C LEU A 881 -48.74 -16.05 -24.10
N SER A 882 -48.75 -15.70 -22.81
CA SER A 882 -49.56 -16.40 -21.80
C SER A 882 -50.77 -15.61 -21.28
N PHE A 883 -50.77 -14.28 -21.33
CA PHE A 883 -51.76 -13.45 -20.61
C PHE A 883 -52.40 -12.27 -21.38
N GLY A 884 -52.25 -12.20 -22.70
CA GLY A 884 -53.18 -11.47 -23.59
C GLY A 884 -53.57 -10.03 -23.21
N LEU A 885 -52.59 -9.16 -23.01
CA LEU A 885 -52.79 -7.70 -22.84
C LEU A 885 -52.28 -6.92 -24.07
N PRO A 886 -52.82 -5.74 -24.38
CA PRO A 886 -52.41 -4.98 -25.57
C PRO A 886 -50.97 -4.47 -25.42
N GLY A 887 -50.11 -4.79 -26.40
CA GLY A 887 -48.73 -4.31 -26.41
C GLY A 887 -48.62 -2.88 -26.94
N GLU A 888 -47.86 -2.04 -26.25
CA GLU A 888 -47.32 -0.82 -26.85
C GLU A 888 -46.18 -1.20 -27.82
N LEU A 889 -46.53 -1.25 -29.10
CA LEU A 889 -45.55 -1.24 -30.19
C LEU A 889 -44.86 0.13 -30.20
N ASN A 890 -43.56 0.15 -29.89
CA ASN A 890 -42.68 1.04 -30.64
C ASN A 890 -41.28 0.44 -30.85
N SER A 891 -41.05 0.02 -32.10
CA SER A 891 -39.76 -0.41 -32.61
C SER A 891 -38.89 0.80 -32.94
N SER A 892 -37.63 0.81 -32.51
CA SER A 892 -36.50 0.83 -33.47
C SER A 892 -35.14 0.86 -32.78
N ASN A 893 -34.15 0.26 -33.45
CA ASN A 893 -32.70 0.37 -33.21
C ASN A 893 -32.15 -0.01 -31.83
N TYR A 894 -31.86 -1.30 -31.65
CA TYR A 894 -30.49 -1.72 -31.31
C TYR A 894 -30.07 -2.94 -32.13
N GLY A 895 -29.27 -2.69 -33.18
CA GLY A 895 -28.66 -3.73 -33.99
C GLY A 895 -27.61 -4.53 -33.20
N ALA A 896 -27.61 -5.84 -33.40
CA ALA A 896 -26.75 -6.81 -32.74
C ALA A 896 -25.24 -6.53 -32.88
N TYR A 897 -24.47 -6.89 -31.84
CA TYR A 897 -23.19 -7.58 -32.03
C TYR A 897 -23.03 -8.75 -31.04
N ARG A 898 -22.90 -9.96 -31.59
CA ARG A 898 -22.61 -11.20 -30.86
C ARG A 898 -21.14 -11.25 -30.45
N HIS A 899 -20.85 -11.91 -29.32
CA HIS A 899 -19.50 -12.37 -28.96
C HIS A 899 -18.84 -13.21 -30.07
N ARG A 900 -17.50 -13.09 -30.20
CA ARG A 900 -16.64 -14.19 -30.64
C ARG A 900 -15.34 -14.26 -29.82
N ARG A 901 -14.78 -15.46 -29.76
CA ARG A 901 -13.65 -15.87 -28.90
C ARG A 901 -12.28 -15.50 -29.50
N SER A 902 -11.27 -15.57 -28.62
CA SER A 902 -9.81 -15.76 -28.83
C SER A 902 -9.41 -16.58 -30.10
N SER A 903 -8.22 -16.47 -30.72
CA SER A 903 -6.86 -16.19 -30.18
C SER A 903 -5.95 -15.39 -31.21
N PRO A 904 -4.59 -15.50 -31.32
CA PRO A 904 -3.68 -14.33 -31.37
C PRO A 904 -2.80 -14.26 -32.67
N PRO A 905 -1.55 -13.73 -32.67
CA PRO A 905 -1.15 -12.32 -32.66
C PRO A 905 -0.39 -11.89 -33.96
N ARG A 906 -0.26 -10.57 -34.23
CA ARG A 906 0.85 -10.03 -35.04
C ARG A 906 1.05 -8.50 -34.87
N ARG A 907 2.32 -8.11 -34.74
CA ARG A 907 2.88 -6.73 -34.85
C ARG A 907 3.19 -6.41 -36.35
N PRO A 908 3.63 -5.19 -36.73
CA PRO A 908 3.31 -3.84 -36.24
C PRO A 908 3.07 -2.82 -37.41
N ASN A 909 3.15 -1.52 -37.09
CA ASN A 909 3.53 -0.35 -37.92
C ASN A 909 2.47 0.61 -38.50
N ASN A 910 2.70 1.89 -38.14
CA ASN A 910 2.69 3.11 -38.95
C ASN A 910 1.39 3.85 -39.32
N PHE A 911 1.14 4.92 -38.55
CA PHE A 911 1.28 6.34 -38.94
C PHE A 911 0.42 6.98 -40.07
N TRP A 912 0.10 8.26 -39.83
CA TRP A 912 -0.47 9.30 -40.72
C TRP A 912 -2.00 9.37 -40.94
N ASN A 913 -2.67 10.03 -39.99
CA ASN A 913 -3.24 11.38 -40.13
C ASN A 913 -3.82 11.83 -41.49
N TRP A 914 -5.12 12.21 -41.54
CA TRP A 914 -5.55 13.55 -42.02
C TRP A 914 -7.04 13.85 -41.77
N GLY A 915 -7.36 15.15 -41.62
CA GLY A 915 -8.49 15.74 -42.37
C GLY A 915 -9.78 16.18 -41.66
N SER A 916 -9.78 17.41 -41.10
CA SER A 916 -10.82 18.45 -41.25
C SER A 916 -12.27 18.24 -40.74
N GLY A 917 -12.99 19.33 -40.35
CA GLY A 917 -14.46 19.23 -40.20
C GLY A 917 -15.29 20.24 -39.37
N THR A 918 -14.81 21.45 -39.04
CA THR A 918 -15.63 22.69 -38.89
C THR A 918 -17.00 22.75 -38.15
N THR A 919 -17.03 23.57 -37.07
CA THR A 919 -17.98 24.68 -36.75
C THR A 919 -19.45 24.50 -36.26
N GLY A 920 -19.87 25.40 -35.34
CA GLY A 920 -21.28 25.76 -35.00
C GLY A 920 -21.77 25.32 -33.60
N TYR A 921 -21.57 25.99 -32.46
CA TYR A 921 -21.84 27.37 -31.97
C TYR A 921 -23.27 27.65 -31.44
N SER A 922 -23.34 28.16 -30.20
CA SER A 922 -24.45 28.85 -29.50
C SER A 922 -25.71 28.08 -29.02
N SER A 923 -26.43 28.49 -27.96
CA SER A 923 -26.09 29.17 -26.67
C SER A 923 -27.36 29.49 -25.84
N GLY A 924 -27.29 29.40 -24.50
CA GLY A 924 -28.23 30.05 -23.54
C GLY A 924 -29.56 29.33 -23.28
N ASP A 925 -30.21 29.49 -22.12
CA ASP A 925 -29.77 30.19 -20.90
C ASP A 925 -30.56 29.75 -19.65
N GLN A 926 -29.98 29.95 -18.46
CA GLN A 926 -30.64 29.91 -17.15
C GLN A 926 -30.33 31.21 -16.40
N PRO A 927 -31.29 31.85 -15.69
CA PRO A 927 -30.98 32.87 -14.71
C PRO A 927 -30.65 32.28 -13.32
N THR A 928 -29.84 33.01 -12.54
CA THR A 928 -29.20 32.56 -11.30
C THR A 928 -29.16 33.66 -10.22
N TYR A 929 -28.89 33.24 -8.98
CA TYR A 929 -28.18 33.94 -7.88
C TYR A 929 -27.44 32.85 -7.07
N GLY A 930 -26.36 33.05 -6.29
CA GLY A 930 -25.57 34.23 -5.91
C GLY A 930 -25.28 34.17 -4.40
N TRP A 931 -24.06 34.19 -3.84
CA TRP A 931 -22.69 34.50 -4.30
C TRP A 931 -21.73 33.44 -3.68
N ARG A 932 -20.56 33.04 -4.17
CA ARG A 932 -19.36 33.63 -4.84
C ARG A 932 -18.29 34.20 -3.88
N ALA A 933 -17.19 33.44 -3.72
CA ALA A 933 -15.86 33.90 -3.31
C ALA A 933 -14.83 33.48 -4.40
N GLY A 934 -13.74 34.24 -4.57
CA GLY A 934 -12.91 34.21 -5.79
C GLY A 934 -11.87 33.09 -5.90
N ARG A 935 -11.60 32.64 -7.14
CA ARG A 935 -10.43 31.83 -7.52
C ARG A 935 -9.47 32.68 -8.36
N GLY A 936 -8.16 32.49 -8.16
CA GLY A 936 -7.13 32.95 -9.09
C GLY A 936 -7.17 32.20 -10.43
N ASN A 937 -6.69 32.85 -11.49
CA ASN A 937 -6.79 32.36 -12.87
C ASN A 937 -6.01 31.06 -13.12
N GLY A 938 -6.64 30.12 -13.84
CA GLY A 938 -5.96 28.97 -14.43
C GLY A 938 -5.66 29.19 -15.91
N TYR A 939 -4.38 29.11 -16.27
CA TYR A 939 -3.92 28.45 -17.48
C TYR A 939 -3.69 26.97 -17.07
N ASP A 940 -3.96 25.92 -17.85
CA ASP A 940 -3.93 25.80 -19.30
C ASP A 940 -5.09 24.98 -19.89
N ARG A 941 -5.48 25.32 -21.13
CA ARG A 941 -6.18 24.40 -22.03
C ARG A 941 -5.72 24.57 -23.48
N TYR A 942 -4.68 23.83 -23.83
CA TYR A 942 -4.37 23.34 -25.18
C TYR A 942 -4.15 24.38 -26.30
N THR A 943 -2.91 24.87 -26.44
CA THR A 943 -2.41 25.68 -27.57
C THR A 943 -2.03 24.85 -28.81
N GLY A 944 -2.70 23.72 -29.05
CA GLY A 944 -2.43 22.85 -30.21
C GLY A 944 -3.13 23.34 -31.49
N GLY A 945 -2.36 23.87 -32.46
CA GLY A 945 -2.84 24.08 -33.84
C GLY A 945 -2.67 25.46 -34.47
N LEU A 946 -1.96 26.40 -33.84
CA LEU A 946 -1.61 27.70 -34.43
C LEU A 946 -0.16 27.71 -34.94
N SER A 947 0.12 28.44 -36.03
CA SER A 947 1.49 28.71 -36.48
C SER A 947 2.21 29.72 -35.56
N GLU A 948 3.53 29.70 -35.53
CA GLU A 948 4.35 30.58 -34.69
C GLU A 948 4.06 32.07 -34.92
N GLU A 949 3.86 32.49 -36.18
CA GLU A 949 3.48 33.87 -36.49
C GLU A 949 2.15 34.30 -35.85
N GLU A 950 1.13 33.44 -35.82
CA GLU A 950 -0.17 33.78 -35.23
C GLU A 950 -0.13 33.72 -33.70
N GLN A 951 0.76 32.91 -33.11
CA GLN A 951 1.05 32.97 -31.66
C GLN A 951 1.75 34.28 -31.29
N MET A 952 2.79 34.67 -32.04
CA MET A 952 3.51 35.94 -31.84
C MET A 952 2.60 37.15 -32.05
N ARG A 953 1.75 37.15 -33.10
CA ARG A 953 0.81 38.23 -33.39
C ARG A 953 -0.17 38.44 -32.24
N ARG A 954 -0.74 37.36 -31.70
CA ARG A 954 -1.66 37.41 -30.54
C ARG A 954 -0.98 37.85 -29.25
N ALA A 955 0.20 37.33 -28.95
CA ALA A 955 0.98 37.76 -27.78
C ALA A 955 1.31 39.26 -27.85
N THR A 956 1.58 39.79 -29.05
CA THR A 956 1.84 41.21 -29.28
C THR A 956 0.56 42.06 -29.13
N GLU A 957 -0.57 41.65 -29.72
CA GLU A 957 -1.88 42.30 -29.52
C GLU A 957 -2.32 42.32 -28.05
N GLU A 958 -2.09 41.23 -27.31
CA GLU A 958 -2.50 41.10 -25.92
C GLU A 958 -1.59 41.90 -24.96
N SER A 959 -0.30 42.02 -25.27
CA SER A 959 0.64 42.93 -24.61
C SER A 959 0.25 44.41 -24.82
N LEU A 960 -0.13 44.78 -26.05
CA LEU A 960 -0.66 46.11 -26.37
C LEU A 960 -1.97 46.40 -25.63
N ARG A 961 -2.89 45.43 -25.55
CA ARG A 961 -4.14 45.54 -24.77
C ARG A 961 -3.90 45.74 -23.27
N ARG A 962 -2.92 45.06 -22.68
CA ARG A 962 -2.58 45.24 -21.25
C ARG A 962 -1.97 46.61 -20.94
N ARG A 963 -1.33 47.27 -21.91
CA ARG A 963 -0.83 48.65 -21.76
C ARG A 963 -1.93 49.72 -21.78
N SER A 964 -3.15 49.41 -22.23
CA SER A 964 -4.23 50.39 -22.45
C SER A 964 -5.38 50.33 -21.45
N ALA A 965 -5.28 49.56 -20.36
CA ALA A 965 -6.34 49.40 -19.36
C ALA A 965 -5.96 50.05 -18.01
N PRO A 966 -6.76 50.99 -17.46
CA PRO A 966 -6.51 51.55 -16.12
C PRO A 966 -6.82 50.51 -15.03
N ALA A 967 -5.96 50.40 -14.02
CA ALA A 967 -6.20 49.55 -12.86
C ALA A 967 -7.20 50.21 -11.89
N PRO A 968 -8.31 49.54 -11.50
CA PRO A 968 -9.20 50.05 -10.48
C PRO A 968 -8.61 49.85 -9.07
N ASN A 969 -8.79 50.86 -8.22
CA ASN A 969 -8.47 50.86 -6.77
C ASN A 969 -6.98 50.92 -6.37
N ALA A 970 -6.23 51.87 -6.92
CA ALA A 970 -5.14 52.50 -6.16
C ALA A 970 -5.71 53.65 -5.29
N PRO A 971 -5.26 53.85 -4.03
CA PRO A 971 -5.67 54.98 -3.22
C PRO A 971 -5.13 56.31 -3.80
N PRO A 972 -5.79 57.45 -3.56
CA PRO A 972 -5.36 58.73 -4.11
C PRO A 972 -4.03 59.18 -3.51
N TYR A 973 -3.10 59.60 -4.36
CA TYR A 973 -1.95 60.38 -3.92
C TYR A 973 -2.43 61.72 -3.35
N PRO A 974 -1.98 62.14 -2.15
CA PRO A 974 -2.16 63.51 -1.72
C PRO A 974 -1.29 64.43 -2.59
N THR A 975 -1.92 65.43 -3.19
CA THR A 975 -1.22 66.55 -3.82
C THR A 975 -0.50 67.36 -2.74
N ASN A 976 0.77 67.70 -2.96
CA ASN A 976 1.39 68.78 -2.20
C ASN A 976 0.60 70.07 -2.48
N ASP A 977 0.11 70.70 -1.42
CA ASP A 977 0.30 72.13 -1.19
C ASP A 977 0.18 72.42 0.33
N ASP A 978 1.17 73.15 0.82
CA ASP A 978 1.25 73.99 2.02
C ASP A 978 1.16 73.49 3.48
N ASP A 979 2.11 74.06 4.24
CA ASP A 979 2.11 74.47 5.65
C ASP A 979 2.33 73.48 6.83
N TYR A 980 3.59 73.50 7.29
CA TYR A 980 3.99 73.93 8.64
C TYR A 980 3.08 73.52 9.84
N ARG A 981 3.52 72.51 10.62
CA ARG A 981 4.22 72.74 11.92
C ARG A 981 4.57 71.46 12.68
N TRP A 982 5.71 71.54 13.36
CA TRP A 982 6.15 70.63 14.42
C TRP A 982 5.17 70.54 15.60
N ARG A 983 4.93 69.32 16.09
CA ARG A 983 5.10 68.95 17.52
C ARG A 983 5.11 67.44 17.71
#